data_AF-A0A3B6FGY7-F1
#
_entry.id   AF-A0A3B6FGY7-F1
#
_cell.length_a   1.000
_cell.length_b   1.000
_cell.length_c   1.000
_cell.angle_alpha   90.00
_cell.angle_beta   90.00
_cell.angle_gamma   90.00
#
_symmetry.space_group_name_H-M   'P 1'
#
loop_
_entity.id
_entity.type
_entity.pdbx_description
1 polymer ?
#
loop_
_entity_poly.entity_id
_entity_poly.type
_entity_poly.pdbx_seq_one_letter_code
_entity_poly.pdbx_strand_id
1 'polypeptide(L)'
;MDGDQRRELAAIARPARAQADSPARRLIAWLQLLFKALVQRHSWLARWQVAGRPALLLLLAFLVQKNLRRSCLSWHKSRLQRRAAAAVTVQSAFRAMAARRDLLLRRQTRAAVYIQAQWRARRALWSYLAMKRASVICQCAWRQSIARRQLGKLRLANVERERLDEICRLHEMVDVLQQAVEDAEVRVIAEREAAVKAIAEAPPVIKETVVWVEDADKVNSWNAEVDRLKGLLGAEMQATVDAKKALAKAELRNEKLARLLGVQEIKNKTLQDSVKRMEEKASDLEAENRMLRQAVASTPSVKSPSSENHRAHDLQATPLNEKTTNGAVKPMIVDRNGDIHDDDNAELPGSNDAEAEKQQQELLIKCISEDLGFSTGKPIAAYLIYRCLVHWRSFEEDRTTVFDRIIQKISAAIEARDSNEKLAYWLSNSCTLLLLLQRTLKTSGSAALARQRRRTSSLNSPKVEAKYPALAFKQQLTALLEKVYGVIRHDLKKELSSLLGLCIQAPRTFVVSPRGTGSQGTDMAQQASMAHWQSIIKILTNSLNVLKSNYVPPFLICKLFTQVFSFINVQLFNSLLLRRECCSFSNGEYVKAGLDELEHWCHWLTEEYAGSSWDELRHIRQAVTLLILEEKHNKSLKEITDDFCPALSMQQLYRISTMYCDDKFGTLGIPSDVVASMRAKMIGGSSSPSVQDDINSFLLDDDFSIPFSVDDIARLMVHVDIADMDLPPLIQEKNGSPFKA
;
A
#
# COMPACT_ATOMS: atom_id res chain seq x y z
N MET A 1 46.87 -28.22 -29.48
CA MET A 1 48.19 -28.31 -28.83
C MET A 1 49.28 -27.75 -29.75
N ASP A 2 49.10 -26.53 -30.27
CA ASP A 2 50.14 -25.86 -31.10
C ASP A 2 49.95 -24.33 -31.22
N GLY A 3 48.93 -23.78 -30.54
CA GLY A 3 48.59 -22.36 -30.56
C GLY A 3 49.16 -21.54 -29.40
N ASP A 4 49.43 -22.19 -28.25
CA ASP A 4 49.87 -21.51 -27.03
C ASP A 4 51.39 -21.33 -26.96
N GLN A 5 52.19 -22.22 -27.55
CA GLN A 5 53.65 -22.03 -27.65
C GLN A 5 54.06 -20.87 -28.58
N ARG A 6 53.23 -20.51 -29.57
CA ARG A 6 53.50 -19.36 -30.46
C ARG A 6 53.18 -18.02 -29.80
N ARG A 7 52.35 -17.98 -28.76
CA ARG A 7 52.01 -16.75 -28.03
C ARG A 7 53.00 -16.44 -26.91
N GLU A 8 53.57 -17.45 -26.26
CA GLU A 8 54.65 -17.24 -25.27
C GLU A 8 55.97 -16.81 -25.93
N LEU A 9 56.32 -17.35 -27.10
CA LEU A 9 57.51 -16.92 -27.84
C LEU A 9 57.39 -15.51 -28.45
N ALA A 10 56.17 -15.03 -28.71
CA ALA A 10 55.92 -13.67 -29.18
C ALA A 10 55.93 -12.63 -28.04
N ALA A 11 55.67 -13.04 -26.80
CA ALA A 11 55.71 -12.18 -25.61
C ALA A 11 57.13 -11.99 -25.04
N ILE A 12 58.04 -12.93 -25.29
CA ILE A 12 59.45 -12.85 -24.83
C ILE A 12 60.34 -12.04 -25.81
N ALA A 13 59.90 -11.85 -27.07
CA ALA A 13 60.67 -11.18 -28.12
C ALA A 13 60.47 -9.66 -28.27
N ARG A 14 59.70 -9.00 -27.39
CA ARG A 14 59.55 -7.53 -27.35
C ARG A 14 59.66 -7.02 -25.91
N PRO A 15 60.90 -6.80 -25.44
CA PRO A 15 61.38 -5.41 -25.39
C PRO A 15 62.85 -5.22 -25.80
N ALA A 16 63.46 -6.11 -26.60
CA ALA A 16 64.88 -5.98 -26.96
C ALA A 16 65.17 -5.18 -28.27
N ARG A 17 64.16 -4.91 -29.12
CA ARG A 17 64.36 -4.22 -30.43
C ARG A 17 63.90 -2.77 -30.50
N ALA A 18 63.36 -2.20 -29.42
CA ALA A 18 63.09 -0.76 -29.32
C ALA A 18 64.19 0.02 -28.58
N GLN A 19 65.24 -0.66 -28.12
CA GLN A 19 66.29 -0.10 -27.26
C GLN A 19 67.68 -0.08 -27.92
N ALA A 20 67.75 -0.41 -29.22
CA ALA A 20 68.99 -0.46 -29.99
C ALA A 20 69.27 0.82 -30.81
N ASP A 21 68.30 1.71 -30.97
CA ASP A 21 68.42 2.88 -31.85
C ASP A 21 67.90 4.14 -31.16
N SER A 22 68.56 4.52 -30.07
CA SER A 22 68.23 5.80 -29.45
C SER A 22 68.62 6.93 -30.42
N PRO A 23 67.80 7.98 -30.58
CA PRO A 23 68.15 9.13 -31.40
C PRO A 23 69.47 9.75 -30.95
N ALA A 24 69.88 9.55 -29.70
CA ALA A 24 71.18 9.95 -29.19
C ALA A 24 72.33 9.16 -29.84
N ARG A 25 72.23 7.85 -30.08
CA ARG A 25 73.29 7.09 -30.78
C ARG A 25 73.42 7.52 -32.24
N ARG A 26 72.30 7.79 -32.93
CA ARG A 26 72.32 8.32 -34.29
C ARG A 26 72.91 9.72 -34.33
N LEU A 27 72.57 10.58 -33.36
CA LEU A 27 73.18 11.91 -33.21
C LEU A 27 74.68 11.81 -32.93
N ILE A 28 75.12 10.89 -32.06
CA ILE A 28 76.54 10.66 -31.75
C ILE A 28 77.28 10.15 -32.97
N ALA A 29 76.74 9.17 -33.70
CA ALA A 29 77.36 8.66 -34.92
C ALA A 29 77.43 9.74 -36.02
N TRP A 30 76.38 10.56 -36.15
CA TRP A 30 76.35 11.68 -37.10
C TRP A 30 77.34 12.78 -36.70
N LEU A 31 77.45 13.11 -35.41
CA LEU A 31 78.45 14.04 -34.87
C LEU A 31 79.89 13.50 -35.04
N GLN A 32 80.11 12.20 -34.88
CA GLN A 32 81.42 11.56 -35.10
C GLN A 32 81.81 11.56 -36.57
N LEU A 33 80.87 11.29 -37.48
CA LEU A 33 81.10 11.40 -38.93
C LEU A 33 81.35 12.84 -39.35
N LEU A 34 80.61 13.79 -38.79
CA LEU A 34 80.78 15.21 -39.07
C LEU A 34 82.11 15.72 -38.50
N PHE A 35 82.52 15.27 -37.32
CA PHE A 35 83.84 15.57 -36.75
C PHE A 35 84.97 14.98 -37.59
N LYS A 36 84.86 13.72 -38.03
CA LYS A 36 85.84 13.11 -38.94
C LYS A 36 85.92 13.83 -40.29
N ALA A 37 84.78 14.20 -40.87
CA ALA A 37 84.73 14.95 -42.12
C ALA A 37 85.29 16.38 -41.97
N LEU A 38 85.05 17.03 -40.83
CA LEU A 38 85.53 18.38 -40.52
C LEU A 38 87.04 18.37 -40.24
N VAL A 39 87.56 17.34 -39.57
CA VAL A 39 89.01 17.11 -39.37
C VAL A 39 89.70 16.79 -40.70
N GLN A 40 89.10 15.99 -41.58
CA GLN A 40 89.67 15.74 -42.91
C GLN A 40 89.65 16.99 -43.80
N ARG A 41 88.54 17.74 -43.81
CA ARG A 41 88.36 18.94 -44.65
C ARG A 41 89.16 20.15 -44.16
N HIS A 42 89.49 20.22 -42.88
CA HIS A 42 90.31 21.27 -42.28
C HIS A 42 91.70 20.82 -41.83
N SER A 43 92.14 19.62 -42.22
CA SER A 43 93.53 19.17 -42.05
C SER A 43 94.55 20.12 -42.69
N TRP A 44 94.15 20.88 -43.72
CA TRP A 44 94.95 21.93 -44.33
C TRP A 44 95.00 23.25 -43.53
N LEU A 45 94.07 23.48 -42.58
CA LEU A 45 94.07 24.65 -41.68
C LEU A 45 95.06 24.52 -40.50
N ALA A 46 95.75 23.38 -40.34
CA ALA A 46 96.83 23.25 -39.38
C ALA A 46 98.01 24.23 -39.65
N ARG A 47 98.05 24.84 -40.86
CA ARG A 47 99.01 25.88 -41.25
C ARG A 47 98.61 27.32 -40.88
N TRP A 48 97.42 27.56 -40.32
CA TRP A 48 97.01 28.92 -39.93
C TRP A 48 97.53 29.28 -38.53
N GLN A 49 98.25 30.41 -38.46
CA GLN A 49 98.87 30.98 -37.27
C GLN A 49 97.88 31.16 -36.10
N VAL A 50 98.46 31.16 -34.89
CA VAL A 50 97.84 31.01 -33.56
C VAL A 50 96.70 32.00 -33.23
N ALA A 51 96.50 33.07 -34.00
CA ALA A 51 95.46 34.08 -33.73
C ALA A 51 94.05 33.76 -34.30
N GLY A 52 93.92 32.93 -35.35
CA GLY A 52 92.62 32.69 -36.02
C GLY A 52 91.78 31.52 -35.47
N ARG A 53 92.39 30.63 -34.71
CA ARG A 53 91.77 29.40 -34.19
C ARG A 53 90.65 29.63 -33.16
N PRO A 54 90.75 30.60 -32.23
CA PRO A 54 89.68 30.88 -31.27
C PRO A 54 88.42 31.41 -31.97
N ALA A 55 88.59 32.30 -32.96
CA ALA A 55 87.49 32.87 -33.72
C ALA A 55 86.74 31.81 -34.54
N LEU A 56 87.45 30.87 -35.15
CA LEU A 56 86.86 29.77 -35.92
C LEU A 56 86.10 28.78 -35.02
N LEU A 57 86.64 28.48 -33.82
CA LEU A 57 85.97 27.65 -32.82
C LEU A 57 84.69 28.31 -32.27
N LEU A 58 84.72 29.62 -32.01
CA LEU A 58 83.54 30.38 -31.60
C LEU A 58 82.47 30.42 -32.70
N LEU A 59 82.87 30.58 -33.96
CA LEU A 59 81.95 30.62 -35.09
C LEU A 59 81.31 29.25 -35.34
N LEU A 60 82.09 28.16 -35.20
CA LEU A 60 81.57 26.79 -35.22
C LEU A 60 80.63 26.51 -34.04
N ALA A 61 80.98 26.93 -32.82
CA ALA A 61 80.13 26.79 -31.64
C ALA A 61 78.79 27.53 -31.82
N PHE A 62 78.82 28.74 -32.36
CA PHE A 62 77.62 29.53 -32.65
C PHE A 62 76.73 28.87 -33.72
N LEU A 63 77.32 28.34 -34.79
CA LEU A 63 76.58 27.61 -35.84
C LEU A 63 75.94 26.32 -35.30
N VAL A 64 76.66 25.56 -34.47
CA VAL A 64 76.13 24.37 -33.81
C VAL A 64 74.97 24.75 -32.88
N GLN A 65 75.13 25.78 -32.04
CA GLN A 65 74.09 26.22 -31.12
C GLN A 65 72.82 26.72 -31.86
N LYS A 66 73.00 27.46 -32.97
CA LYS A 66 71.89 27.93 -33.82
C LYS A 66 71.14 26.78 -34.47
N ASN A 67 71.85 25.78 -35.00
CA ASN A 67 71.23 24.61 -35.61
C ASN A 67 70.55 23.71 -34.58
N LEU A 68 71.14 23.52 -33.39
CA LEU A 68 70.51 22.75 -32.32
C LEU A 68 69.21 23.41 -31.83
N ARG A 69 69.21 24.73 -31.65
CA ARG A 69 68.00 25.50 -31.26
C ARG A 69 66.90 25.37 -32.31
N ARG A 70 67.23 25.51 -33.61
CA ARG A 70 66.27 25.34 -34.71
C ARG A 70 65.70 23.93 -34.76
N SER A 71 66.54 22.90 -34.64
CA SER A 71 66.10 21.50 -34.64
C SER A 71 65.24 21.16 -33.42
N CYS A 72 65.58 21.69 -32.23
CA CYS A 72 64.78 21.50 -31.02
C CYS A 72 63.39 22.14 -31.13
N LEU A 73 63.31 23.38 -31.63
CA LEU A 73 62.04 24.08 -31.86
C LEU A 73 61.18 23.37 -32.92
N SER A 74 61.80 22.91 -34.01
CA SER A 74 61.12 22.12 -35.05
C SER A 74 60.57 20.81 -34.47
N TRP A 75 61.37 20.07 -33.69
CA TRP A 75 60.95 18.83 -33.05
C TRP A 75 59.80 19.04 -32.06
N HIS A 76 59.86 20.10 -31.24
CA HIS A 76 58.80 20.46 -30.30
C HIS A 76 57.49 20.79 -31.03
N LYS A 77 57.56 21.58 -32.12
CA LYS A 77 56.40 21.93 -32.95
C LYS A 77 55.78 20.69 -33.62
N SER A 78 56.59 19.80 -34.20
CA SER A 78 56.10 18.55 -34.80
C SER A 78 55.55 17.55 -33.77
N ARG A 79 56.06 17.55 -32.53
CA ARG A 79 55.50 16.73 -31.44
C ARG A 79 54.15 17.25 -30.98
N LEU A 80 53.99 18.57 -30.87
CA LEU A 80 52.71 19.20 -30.51
C LEU A 80 51.65 18.97 -31.60
N GLN A 81 52.00 19.14 -32.87
CA GLN A 81 51.10 18.87 -34.00
C GLN A 81 50.62 17.41 -34.03
N ARG A 82 51.50 16.43 -33.78
CA ARG A 82 51.12 15.02 -33.70
C ARG A 82 50.17 14.72 -32.54
N ARG A 83 50.39 15.34 -31.38
CA ARG A 83 49.48 15.22 -30.22
C ARG A 83 48.11 15.85 -30.50
N ALA A 84 48.08 17.02 -31.13
CA ALA A 84 46.84 17.68 -31.51
C ALA A 84 46.04 16.84 -32.54
N ALA A 85 46.71 16.31 -33.57
CA ALA A 85 46.07 15.44 -34.56
C ALA A 85 45.52 14.14 -33.94
N ALA A 86 46.26 13.52 -33.03
CA ALA A 86 45.78 12.35 -32.28
C ALA A 86 44.56 12.69 -31.40
N ALA A 87 44.60 13.83 -30.70
CA ALA A 87 43.48 14.29 -29.88
C ALA A 87 42.22 14.53 -30.72
N VAL A 88 42.33 15.19 -31.88
CA VAL A 88 41.21 15.39 -32.81
C VAL A 88 40.65 14.06 -33.32
N THR A 89 41.52 13.09 -33.62
CA THR A 89 41.11 11.74 -34.05
C THR A 89 40.30 11.04 -32.95
N VAL A 90 40.79 11.04 -31.71
CA VAL A 90 40.08 10.45 -30.56
C VAL A 90 38.75 11.17 -30.28
N GLN A 91 38.74 12.50 -30.33
CA GLN A 91 37.51 13.30 -30.16
C GLN A 91 36.48 12.99 -31.24
N SER A 92 36.90 12.88 -32.50
CA SER A 92 36.01 12.52 -33.62
C SER A 92 35.43 11.11 -33.46
N ALA A 93 36.23 10.15 -32.99
CA ALA A 93 35.77 8.78 -32.72
C ALA A 93 34.77 8.73 -31.57
N PHE A 94 34.99 9.51 -30.51
CA PHE A 94 34.06 9.61 -29.39
C PHE A 94 32.72 10.24 -29.81
N ARG A 95 32.76 11.34 -30.59
CA ARG A 95 31.55 11.95 -31.17
C ARG A 95 30.79 10.99 -32.08
N ALA A 96 31.50 10.24 -32.93
CA ALA A 96 30.88 9.23 -33.79
C ALA A 96 30.26 8.08 -32.97
N MET A 97 30.90 7.65 -31.88
CA MET A 97 30.36 6.64 -30.98
C MET A 97 29.09 7.13 -30.27
N ALA A 98 29.08 8.37 -29.78
CA ALA A 98 27.90 9.00 -29.18
C ALA A 98 26.74 9.07 -30.19
N ALA A 99 26.98 9.55 -31.41
CA ALA A 99 25.97 9.62 -32.46
C ALA A 99 25.39 8.25 -32.84
N ARG A 100 26.21 7.18 -32.84
CA ARG A 100 25.74 5.80 -33.07
C ARG A 100 24.87 5.29 -31.93
N ARG A 101 25.20 5.61 -30.67
CA ARG A 101 24.37 5.26 -29.50
C ARG A 101 23.03 5.96 -29.57
N ASP A 102 23.02 7.26 -29.88
CA ASP A 102 21.78 8.03 -30.02
C ASP A 102 20.89 7.49 -31.13
N LEU A 103 21.47 7.13 -32.28
CA LEU A 103 20.72 6.52 -33.39
C LEU A 103 20.13 5.16 -33.01
N LEU A 104 20.87 4.33 -32.28
CA LEU A 104 20.37 3.04 -31.82
C LEU A 104 19.23 3.21 -30.82
N LEU A 105 19.35 4.14 -29.88
CA LEU A 105 18.29 4.48 -28.94
C LEU A 105 17.05 4.98 -29.68
N ARG A 106 17.19 5.88 -30.67
CA ARG A 106 16.08 6.37 -31.50
C ARG A 106 15.40 5.24 -32.29
N ARG A 107 16.15 4.24 -32.76
CA ARG A 107 15.58 3.06 -33.43
C ARG A 107 14.80 2.19 -32.45
N GLN A 108 15.34 1.95 -31.26
CA GLN A 108 14.67 1.18 -30.20
C GLN A 108 13.40 1.88 -29.71
N THR A 109 13.43 3.20 -29.49
CA THR A 109 12.24 3.96 -29.07
C THR A 109 11.16 3.95 -30.15
N ARG A 110 11.51 4.11 -31.43
CA ARG A 110 10.54 3.97 -32.53
C ARG A 110 9.92 2.58 -32.61
N ALA A 111 10.72 1.53 -32.47
CA ALA A 111 10.22 0.16 -32.45
C ALA A 111 9.28 -0.08 -31.25
N ALA A 112 9.66 0.40 -30.06
CA ALA A 112 8.84 0.31 -28.85
C ALA A 112 7.52 1.07 -29.03
N VAL A 113 7.53 2.29 -29.56
CA VAL A 113 6.31 3.07 -29.83
C VAL A 113 5.39 2.34 -30.81
N TYR A 114 5.94 1.74 -31.87
CA TYR A 114 5.16 0.96 -32.84
C TYR A 114 4.49 -0.27 -32.18
N ILE A 115 5.26 -1.05 -31.41
CA ILE A 115 4.74 -2.23 -30.70
C ILE A 115 3.67 -1.82 -29.69
N GLN A 116 3.92 -0.77 -28.92
CA GLN A 116 2.96 -0.27 -27.94
C GLN A 116 1.69 0.27 -28.61
N ALA A 117 1.79 0.94 -29.76
CA ALA A 117 0.63 1.41 -30.52
C ALA A 117 -0.21 0.24 -31.04
N GLN A 118 0.42 -0.78 -31.61
CA GLN A 118 -0.25 -2.00 -32.07
C GLN A 118 -0.91 -2.76 -30.93
N TRP A 119 -0.24 -2.88 -29.79
CA TRP A 119 -0.81 -3.53 -28.61
C TRP A 119 -2.02 -2.76 -28.06
N ARG A 120 -1.94 -1.41 -27.97
CA ARG A 120 -3.07 -0.57 -27.53
C ARG A 120 -4.27 -0.72 -28.47
N ALA A 121 -4.03 -0.70 -29.79
CA ALA A 121 -5.09 -0.92 -30.79
C ALA A 121 -5.72 -2.32 -30.66
N ARG A 122 -4.90 -3.37 -30.52
CA ARG A 122 -5.37 -4.75 -30.34
C ARG A 122 -6.18 -4.90 -29.06
N ARG A 123 -5.72 -4.30 -27.96
CA ARG A 123 -6.42 -4.32 -26.66
C ARG A 123 -7.78 -3.63 -26.76
N ALA A 124 -7.85 -2.44 -27.37
CA ALA A 124 -9.10 -1.73 -27.59
C ALA A 124 -10.10 -2.56 -28.42
N LEU A 125 -9.63 -3.24 -29.47
CA LEU A 125 -10.45 -4.14 -30.27
C LEU A 125 -10.97 -5.33 -29.44
N TRP A 126 -10.12 -5.95 -28.62
CA TRP A 126 -10.54 -7.03 -27.71
C TRP A 126 -11.59 -6.57 -26.71
N SER A 127 -11.41 -5.39 -26.10
CA SER A 127 -12.41 -4.81 -25.19
C SER A 127 -13.73 -4.53 -25.89
N TYR A 128 -13.71 -3.97 -27.10
CA TYR A 128 -14.91 -3.75 -27.91
C TYR A 128 -15.63 -5.07 -28.23
N LEU A 129 -14.89 -6.09 -28.67
CA LEU A 129 -15.47 -7.40 -28.99
C LEU A 129 -16.06 -8.09 -27.74
N ALA A 130 -15.40 -7.96 -26.59
CA ALA A 130 -15.90 -8.47 -25.31
C ALA A 130 -17.20 -7.77 -24.90
N MET A 131 -17.25 -6.42 -24.97
CA MET A 131 -18.48 -5.66 -24.71
C MET A 131 -19.61 -6.03 -25.69
N LYS A 132 -19.30 -6.18 -26.98
CA LYS A 132 -20.29 -6.62 -27.97
C LYS A 132 -20.86 -7.99 -27.63
N ARG A 133 -20.02 -8.96 -27.25
CA ARG A 133 -20.46 -10.30 -26.82
C ARG A 133 -21.33 -10.23 -25.56
N ALA A 134 -20.90 -9.49 -24.54
CA ALA A 134 -21.66 -9.30 -23.30
C ALA A 134 -23.03 -8.66 -23.58
N SER A 135 -23.08 -7.64 -24.43
CA SER A 135 -24.33 -6.99 -24.83
C SER A 135 -25.31 -7.96 -25.49
N VAL A 136 -24.84 -8.81 -26.41
CA VAL A 136 -25.68 -9.84 -27.04
C VAL A 136 -26.19 -10.85 -26.02
N ILE A 137 -25.34 -11.31 -25.09
CA ILE A 137 -25.75 -12.24 -24.03
C ILE A 137 -26.84 -11.61 -23.15
N CYS A 138 -26.65 -10.36 -22.70
CA CYS A 138 -27.63 -9.65 -21.91
C CYS A 138 -28.95 -9.44 -22.67
N GLN A 139 -28.90 -9.08 -23.95
CA GLN A 139 -30.10 -8.95 -24.79
C GLN A 139 -30.84 -10.28 -24.94
N CYS A 140 -30.12 -11.38 -25.15
CA CYS A 140 -30.71 -12.72 -25.24
C CYS A 140 -31.36 -13.14 -23.91
N ALA A 141 -30.67 -12.95 -22.79
CA ALA A 141 -31.19 -13.25 -21.45
C ALA A 141 -32.44 -12.42 -21.13
N TRP A 142 -32.43 -11.12 -21.48
CA TRP A 142 -33.59 -10.24 -21.32
C TRP A 142 -34.80 -10.70 -22.13
N ARG A 143 -34.60 -11.00 -23.43
CA ARG A 143 -35.65 -11.54 -24.30
C ARG A 143 -36.21 -12.86 -23.76
N GLN A 144 -35.35 -13.75 -23.27
CA GLN A 144 -35.77 -15.01 -22.66
C GLN A 144 -36.59 -14.78 -21.39
N SER A 145 -36.21 -13.84 -20.54
CA SER A 145 -36.95 -13.49 -19.32
C SER A 145 -38.35 -12.96 -19.64
N ILE A 146 -38.49 -12.08 -20.63
CA ILE A 146 -39.79 -11.59 -21.10
C ILE A 146 -40.66 -12.74 -21.62
N ALA A 147 -40.09 -13.61 -22.46
CA ALA A 147 -40.82 -14.75 -23.02
C ALA A 147 -41.31 -15.70 -21.91
N ARG A 148 -40.48 -15.99 -20.89
CA ARG A 148 -40.88 -16.80 -19.73
C ARG A 148 -42.01 -16.14 -18.93
N ARG A 149 -41.98 -14.82 -18.73
CA ARG A 149 -43.06 -14.09 -18.06
C ARG A 149 -44.37 -14.14 -18.86
N GLN A 150 -44.31 -13.98 -20.19
CA GLN A 150 -45.48 -14.09 -21.06
C GLN A 150 -46.08 -15.50 -21.04
N LEU A 151 -45.23 -16.53 -21.10
CA LEU A 151 -45.66 -17.92 -20.99
C LEU A 151 -46.31 -18.21 -19.63
N GLY A 152 -45.77 -17.68 -18.54
CA GLY A 152 -46.37 -17.78 -17.21
C GLY A 152 -47.78 -17.18 -17.14
N LYS A 153 -47.98 -16.00 -17.74
CA LYS A 153 -49.31 -15.37 -17.82
C LYS A 153 -50.30 -16.20 -18.62
N LEU A 154 -49.88 -16.72 -19.79
CA LEU A 154 -50.74 -17.57 -20.63
C LEU A 154 -51.11 -18.89 -19.94
N ARG A 155 -50.17 -19.51 -19.22
CA ARG A 155 -50.45 -20.71 -18.42
C ARG A 155 -51.46 -20.44 -17.32
N LEU A 156 -51.31 -19.33 -16.58
CA LEU A 156 -52.28 -18.96 -15.54
C LEU A 156 -53.68 -18.73 -16.14
N ALA A 157 -53.76 -17.99 -17.25
CA ALA A 157 -55.03 -17.74 -17.94
C ALA A 157 -55.66 -19.01 -18.56
N ASN A 158 -54.86 -20.03 -18.91
CA ASN A 158 -55.38 -21.35 -19.31
C ASN A 158 -55.92 -22.11 -18.09
N VAL A 159 -55.19 -22.15 -16.98
CA VAL A 159 -55.64 -22.81 -15.74
C VAL A 159 -56.92 -22.18 -15.20
N GLU A 160 -57.03 -20.85 -15.25
CA GLU A 160 -58.25 -20.13 -14.86
C GLU A 160 -59.43 -20.51 -15.76
N ARG A 161 -59.22 -20.63 -17.08
CA ARG A 161 -60.26 -21.11 -18.01
C ARG A 161 -60.68 -22.55 -17.73
N GLU A 162 -59.72 -23.47 -17.57
CA GLU A 162 -60.02 -24.87 -17.24
C GLU A 162 -60.82 -24.99 -15.93
N ARG A 163 -60.50 -24.16 -14.92
CA ARG A 163 -61.28 -24.11 -13.68
C ARG A 163 -62.70 -23.59 -13.88
N LEU A 164 -62.89 -22.56 -14.72
CA LEU A 164 -64.22 -22.05 -15.04
C LEU A 164 -65.05 -23.09 -15.80
N ASP A 165 -64.46 -23.77 -16.78
CA ASP A 165 -65.12 -24.84 -17.52
C ASP A 165 -65.52 -26.01 -16.59
N GLU A 166 -64.67 -26.34 -15.62
CA GLU A 166 -64.99 -27.35 -14.59
C GLU A 166 -66.14 -26.91 -13.67
N ILE A 167 -66.14 -25.64 -13.24
CA ILE A 167 -67.23 -25.08 -12.44
C ILE A 167 -68.55 -25.11 -13.21
N CYS A 168 -68.54 -24.80 -14.51
CA CYS A 168 -69.72 -24.90 -15.37
C CYS A 168 -70.23 -26.34 -15.48
N ARG A 169 -69.34 -27.32 -15.71
CA ARG A 169 -69.72 -28.74 -15.74
C ARG A 169 -70.30 -29.24 -14.41
N LEU A 170 -69.73 -28.81 -13.29
CA LEU A 170 -70.24 -29.15 -11.97
C LEU A 170 -71.62 -28.54 -11.72
N HIS A 171 -71.86 -27.29 -12.15
CA HIS A 171 -73.19 -26.67 -12.05
C HIS A 171 -74.22 -27.43 -12.90
N GLU A 172 -73.89 -27.76 -14.15
CA GLU A 172 -74.78 -28.52 -15.04
C GLU A 172 -75.13 -29.90 -14.44
N MET A 173 -74.16 -30.59 -13.83
CA MET A 173 -74.40 -31.84 -13.12
C MET A 173 -75.32 -31.65 -11.91
N VAL A 174 -75.15 -30.56 -11.14
CA VAL A 174 -76.01 -30.24 -10.00
C VAL A 174 -77.44 -29.96 -10.45
N ASP A 175 -77.63 -29.20 -11.53
CA ASP A 175 -78.96 -28.91 -12.08
C ASP A 175 -79.67 -30.20 -12.54
N VAL A 176 -78.95 -31.09 -13.22
CA VAL A 176 -79.49 -32.41 -13.64
C VAL A 176 -79.86 -33.26 -12.43
N LEU A 177 -79.03 -33.28 -11.38
CA LEU A 177 -79.32 -34.02 -10.16
C LEU A 177 -80.51 -33.42 -9.41
N GLN A 178 -80.65 -32.10 -9.37
CA GLN A 178 -81.81 -31.42 -8.79
C GLN A 178 -83.09 -31.77 -9.55
N GLN A 179 -83.07 -31.73 -10.89
CA GLN A 179 -84.22 -32.14 -11.69
C GLN A 179 -84.60 -33.61 -11.44
N ALA A 180 -83.61 -34.51 -11.31
CA ALA A 180 -83.87 -35.91 -11.02
C ALA A 180 -84.47 -36.13 -9.62
N VAL A 181 -84.07 -35.32 -8.63
CA VAL A 181 -84.65 -35.32 -7.29
C VAL A 181 -86.09 -34.81 -7.34
N GLU A 182 -86.35 -33.69 -8.01
CA GLU A 182 -87.71 -33.15 -8.18
C GLU A 182 -88.63 -34.16 -8.90
N ASP A 183 -88.16 -34.79 -9.97
CA ASP A 183 -88.90 -35.83 -10.70
C ASP A 183 -89.15 -37.09 -9.84
N ALA A 184 -88.24 -37.41 -8.92
CA ALA A 184 -88.42 -38.52 -7.97
C ALA A 184 -89.42 -38.15 -6.87
N GLU A 185 -89.39 -36.93 -6.35
CA GLU A 185 -90.38 -36.43 -5.39
C GLU A 185 -91.78 -36.44 -5.97
N VAL A 186 -91.97 -35.97 -7.21
CA VAL A 186 -93.25 -36.04 -7.93
C VAL A 186 -93.73 -37.48 -8.08
N ARG A 187 -92.84 -38.42 -8.42
CA ARG A 187 -93.18 -39.86 -8.51
C ARG A 187 -93.61 -40.43 -7.17
N VAL A 188 -92.92 -40.11 -6.08
CA VAL A 188 -93.30 -40.54 -4.72
C VAL A 188 -94.65 -39.97 -4.31
N ILE A 189 -94.95 -38.71 -4.66
CA ILE A 189 -96.26 -38.10 -4.40
C ILE A 189 -97.36 -38.84 -5.18
N ALA A 190 -97.14 -39.11 -6.47
CA ALA A 190 -98.09 -39.86 -7.29
C ALA A 190 -98.32 -41.30 -6.78
N GLU A 191 -97.27 -41.99 -6.33
CA GLU A 191 -97.40 -43.31 -5.70
C GLU A 191 -98.18 -43.24 -4.38
N ARG A 192 -97.96 -42.21 -3.56
CA ARG A 192 -98.74 -41.98 -2.33
C ARG A 192 -100.20 -41.71 -2.62
N GLU A 193 -100.51 -40.88 -3.62
CA GLU A 193 -101.89 -40.60 -4.03
C GLU A 193 -102.58 -41.84 -4.61
N ALA A 194 -101.88 -42.62 -5.42
CA ALA A 194 -102.38 -43.90 -5.93
C ALA A 194 -102.61 -44.92 -4.81
N ALA A 195 -101.71 -44.99 -3.82
CA ALA A 195 -101.86 -45.84 -2.64
C ALA A 195 -103.05 -45.40 -1.78
N VAL A 196 -103.25 -44.10 -1.55
CA VAL A 196 -104.42 -43.56 -0.82
C VAL A 196 -105.72 -43.88 -1.56
N LYS A 197 -105.73 -43.77 -2.89
CA LYS A 197 -106.89 -44.12 -3.71
C LYS A 197 -107.19 -45.63 -3.68
N ALA A 198 -106.15 -46.47 -3.71
CA ALA A 198 -106.29 -47.92 -3.55
C ALA A 198 -106.74 -48.34 -2.13
N ILE A 199 -106.37 -47.58 -1.09
CA ILE A 199 -106.83 -47.78 0.29
C ILE A 199 -108.32 -47.37 0.44
N ALA A 200 -108.79 -46.37 -0.31
CA ALA A 200 -110.18 -45.93 -0.28
C ALA A 200 -111.16 -46.88 -1.00
N GLU A 201 -110.69 -47.68 -1.96
CA GLU A 201 -111.52 -48.61 -2.76
C GLU A 201 -111.59 -50.05 -2.20
N ALA A 202 -110.88 -50.37 -1.10
CA ALA A 202 -110.84 -51.71 -0.53
C ALA A 202 -111.75 -51.87 0.73
N PRO A 203 -112.53 -52.95 0.88
CA PRO A 203 -113.32 -53.21 2.09
C PRO A 203 -112.41 -53.65 3.26
N PRO A 204 -112.77 -53.38 4.53
CA PRO A 204 -111.84 -53.44 5.64
C PRO A 204 -111.62 -54.89 6.09
N VAL A 205 -110.40 -55.38 5.94
CA VAL A 205 -109.92 -56.59 6.62
C VAL A 205 -108.57 -56.28 7.25
N ILE A 206 -108.59 -56.15 8.58
CA ILE A 206 -107.41 -56.12 9.43
C ILE A 206 -106.67 -57.45 9.26
N LYS A 207 -105.40 -57.41 8.86
CA LYS A 207 -104.40 -58.41 9.24
C LYS A 207 -103.01 -57.77 9.23
N GLU A 208 -102.50 -57.60 10.44
CA GLU A 208 -101.16 -57.18 10.79
C GLU A 208 -100.13 -58.13 10.16
N THR A 209 -99.22 -57.60 9.34
CA THR A 209 -98.01 -58.31 8.89
C THR A 209 -96.81 -57.37 8.99
N VAL A 210 -95.86 -57.76 9.83
CA VAL A 210 -94.59 -57.09 10.10
C VAL A 210 -93.69 -57.22 8.87
N VAL A 211 -93.25 -56.08 8.32
CA VAL A 211 -92.21 -56.03 7.27
C VAL A 211 -90.95 -55.41 7.88
N TRP A 212 -89.84 -56.16 7.81
CA TRP A 212 -88.50 -55.72 8.19
C TRP A 212 -87.97 -54.71 7.17
N VAL A 213 -87.52 -53.54 7.64
CA VAL A 213 -86.97 -52.46 6.82
C VAL A 213 -85.44 -52.52 6.87
N GLU A 214 -84.80 -52.76 5.72
CA GLU A 214 -83.34 -52.78 5.52
C GLU A 214 -82.69 -51.38 5.51
N ASP A 215 -83.41 -50.30 5.84
CA ASP A 215 -82.88 -48.92 5.82
C ASP A 215 -82.34 -48.42 7.17
N ALA A 216 -82.43 -49.21 8.24
CA ALA A 216 -81.95 -48.80 9.57
C ALA A 216 -80.42 -48.63 9.62
N ASP A 217 -79.66 -49.49 8.93
CA ASP A 217 -78.20 -49.49 9.01
C ASP A 217 -77.55 -48.32 8.26
N LYS A 218 -78.13 -47.90 7.12
CA LYS A 218 -77.67 -46.70 6.40
C LYS A 218 -77.99 -45.42 7.16
N VAL A 219 -79.18 -45.33 7.75
CA VAL A 219 -79.56 -44.18 8.57
C VAL A 219 -78.67 -44.08 9.81
N ASN A 220 -78.35 -45.21 10.44
CA ASN A 220 -77.42 -45.26 11.56
C ASN A 220 -75.98 -44.89 11.14
N SER A 221 -75.54 -45.31 9.95
CA SER A 221 -74.23 -44.95 9.39
C SER A 221 -74.10 -43.45 9.08
N TRP A 222 -75.14 -42.84 8.48
CA TRP A 222 -75.15 -41.41 8.20
C TRP A 222 -75.25 -40.57 9.46
N ASN A 223 -76.04 -41.00 10.45
CA ASN A 223 -76.06 -40.35 11.77
C ASN A 223 -74.69 -40.42 12.46
N ALA A 224 -73.99 -41.57 12.39
CA ALA A 224 -72.65 -41.69 12.94
C ALA A 224 -71.63 -40.77 12.26
N GLU A 225 -71.72 -40.58 10.94
CA GLU A 225 -70.83 -39.68 10.20
C GLU A 225 -71.13 -38.20 10.49
N VAL A 226 -72.41 -37.84 10.63
CA VAL A 226 -72.82 -36.49 11.05
C VAL A 226 -72.31 -36.19 12.46
N ASP A 227 -72.37 -37.15 13.38
CA ASP A 227 -71.85 -36.98 14.74
C ASP A 227 -70.31 -36.90 14.77
N ARG A 228 -69.62 -37.65 13.90
CA ARG A 228 -68.17 -37.54 13.71
C ARG A 228 -67.75 -36.16 13.19
N LEU A 229 -68.46 -35.63 12.19
CA LEU A 229 -68.18 -34.31 11.62
C LEU A 229 -68.49 -33.17 12.61
N LYS A 230 -69.57 -33.29 13.39
CA LYS A 230 -69.84 -32.37 14.51
C LYS A 230 -68.72 -32.39 15.56
N GLY A 231 -68.18 -33.58 15.86
CA GLY A 231 -67.04 -33.72 16.77
C GLY A 231 -65.77 -33.03 16.26
N LEU A 232 -65.43 -33.21 14.97
CA LEU A 232 -64.28 -32.55 14.36
C LEU A 232 -64.44 -31.03 14.29
N LEU A 233 -65.63 -30.54 13.93
CA LEU A 233 -65.92 -29.11 13.92
C LEU A 233 -65.81 -28.51 15.33
N GLY A 234 -66.29 -29.23 16.36
CA GLY A 234 -66.14 -28.83 17.76
C GLY A 234 -64.67 -28.76 18.21
N ALA A 235 -63.86 -29.75 17.82
CA ALA A 235 -62.43 -29.76 18.12
C ALA A 235 -61.67 -28.60 17.45
N GLU A 236 -61.97 -28.31 16.18
CA GLU A 236 -61.36 -27.19 15.45
C GLU A 236 -61.78 -25.83 16.06
N MET A 237 -63.06 -25.66 16.39
CA MET A 237 -63.52 -24.44 17.09
C MET A 237 -62.81 -24.28 18.44
N GLN A 238 -62.64 -25.35 19.22
CA GLN A 238 -61.93 -25.27 20.49
C GLN A 238 -60.44 -24.92 20.31
N ALA A 239 -59.78 -25.50 19.31
CA ALA A 239 -58.39 -25.16 18.96
C ALA A 239 -58.23 -23.69 18.56
N THR A 240 -59.18 -23.12 17.80
CA THR A 240 -59.15 -21.70 17.43
C THR A 240 -59.34 -20.78 18.64
N VAL A 241 -60.16 -21.18 19.62
CA VAL A 241 -60.36 -20.43 20.87
C VAL A 241 -59.10 -20.45 21.73
N ASP A 242 -58.44 -21.61 21.84
CA ASP A 242 -57.22 -21.73 22.63
C ASP A 242 -56.03 -21.01 21.97
N ALA A 243 -55.95 -21.01 20.63
CA ALA A 243 -55.00 -20.19 19.88
C ALA A 243 -55.22 -18.68 20.10
N LYS A 244 -56.47 -18.21 20.11
CA LYS A 244 -56.80 -16.81 20.42
C LYS A 244 -56.40 -16.41 21.84
N LYS A 245 -56.60 -17.30 22.83
CA LYS A 245 -56.14 -17.06 24.21
C LYS A 245 -54.62 -17.00 24.32
N ALA A 246 -53.90 -17.84 23.58
CA ALA A 246 -52.44 -17.83 23.55
C ALA A 246 -51.89 -16.54 22.92
N LEU A 247 -52.52 -16.06 21.84
CA LEU A 247 -52.19 -14.78 21.20
C LEU A 247 -52.34 -13.61 22.17
N ALA A 248 -53.50 -13.50 22.85
CA ALA A 248 -53.75 -12.43 23.82
C ALA A 248 -52.74 -12.42 24.98
N LYS A 249 -52.30 -13.61 25.44
CA LYS A 249 -51.27 -13.74 26.47
C LYS A 249 -49.88 -13.30 25.97
N ALA A 250 -49.56 -13.55 24.70
CA ALA A 250 -48.32 -13.11 24.08
C ALA A 250 -48.30 -11.59 23.88
N GLU A 251 -49.42 -10.98 23.47
CA GLU A 251 -49.58 -9.53 23.34
C GLU A 251 -49.35 -8.81 24.67
N LEU A 252 -49.96 -9.30 25.76
CA LEU A 252 -49.76 -8.75 27.10
C LEU A 252 -48.28 -8.82 27.55
N ARG A 253 -47.58 -9.90 27.19
CA ARG A 253 -46.15 -10.05 27.49
C ARG A 253 -45.30 -9.05 26.71
N ASN A 254 -45.62 -8.82 25.43
CA ASN A 254 -44.93 -7.86 24.59
C ASN A 254 -45.15 -6.42 25.10
N GLU A 255 -46.36 -6.08 25.52
CA GLU A 255 -46.64 -4.76 26.10
C GLU A 255 -45.84 -4.53 27.39
N LYS A 256 -45.73 -5.55 28.25
CA LYS A 256 -44.91 -5.48 29.47
C LYS A 256 -43.42 -5.26 29.16
N LEU A 257 -42.90 -5.92 28.12
CA LEU A 257 -41.51 -5.73 27.67
C LEU A 257 -41.28 -4.34 27.09
N ALA A 258 -42.23 -3.81 26.31
CA ALA A 258 -42.15 -2.45 25.77
C ALA A 258 -42.09 -1.40 26.88
N ARG A 259 -42.88 -1.56 27.96
CA ARG A 259 -42.82 -0.67 29.14
C ARG A 259 -41.47 -0.75 29.85
N LEU A 260 -40.88 -1.94 30.00
CA LEU A 260 -39.56 -2.11 30.61
C LEU A 260 -38.44 -1.47 29.78
N LEU A 261 -38.53 -1.58 28.45
CA LEU A 261 -37.60 -0.91 27.54
C LEU A 261 -37.68 0.62 27.69
N GLY A 262 -38.88 1.19 27.69
CA GLY A 262 -39.06 2.63 27.91
C GLY A 262 -38.48 3.12 29.25
N VAL A 263 -38.62 2.34 30.33
CA VAL A 263 -37.99 2.67 31.62
C VAL A 263 -36.45 2.65 31.53
N GLN A 264 -35.87 1.71 30.77
CA GLN A 264 -34.42 1.69 30.58
C GLN A 264 -33.90 2.81 29.68
N GLU A 265 -34.67 3.21 28.66
CA GLU A 265 -34.32 4.36 27.83
C GLU A 265 -34.25 5.66 28.65
N ILE A 266 -35.20 5.87 29.57
CA ILE A 266 -35.18 7.03 30.48
C ILE A 266 -33.96 6.99 31.42
N LYS A 267 -33.60 5.80 31.94
CA LYS A 267 -32.41 5.64 32.80
C LYS A 267 -31.13 5.91 32.02
N ASN A 268 -31.00 5.40 30.80
CA ASN A 268 -29.85 5.66 29.93
C ASN A 268 -29.71 7.15 29.62
N LYS A 269 -30.82 7.83 29.29
CA LYS A 269 -30.81 9.28 29.07
C LYS A 269 -30.35 10.03 30.32
N THR A 270 -30.84 9.65 31.50
CA THR A 270 -30.45 10.26 32.78
C THR A 270 -28.96 10.05 33.08
N LEU A 271 -28.42 8.86 32.81
CA LEU A 271 -26.99 8.57 32.97
C LEU A 271 -26.15 9.37 31.98
N GLN A 272 -26.58 9.49 30.73
CA GLN A 272 -25.91 10.27 29.70
C GLN A 272 -25.84 11.76 30.09
N ASP A 273 -26.93 12.33 30.61
CA ASP A 273 -26.97 13.70 31.13
C ASP A 273 -26.09 13.88 32.38
N SER A 274 -25.88 12.83 33.18
CA SER A 274 -24.95 12.84 34.30
C SER A 274 -23.49 12.82 33.84
N VAL A 275 -23.16 12.01 32.83
CA VAL A 275 -21.80 11.95 32.26
C VAL A 275 -21.43 13.28 31.63
N LYS A 276 -22.32 13.87 30.83
CA LYS A 276 -22.10 15.18 30.22
C LYS A 276 -21.80 16.27 31.26
N ARG A 277 -22.53 16.28 32.38
CA ARG A 277 -22.26 17.21 33.50
C ARG A 277 -20.93 16.95 34.19
N MET A 278 -20.45 15.71 34.25
CA MET A 278 -19.13 15.40 34.80
C MET A 278 -18.01 15.83 33.84
N GLU A 279 -18.20 15.66 32.53
CA GLU A 279 -17.26 16.11 31.50
C GLU A 279 -17.10 17.64 31.50
N GLU A 280 -18.21 18.38 31.62
CA GLU A 280 -18.19 19.84 31.75
C GLU A 280 -17.39 20.27 33.00
N LYS A 281 -17.64 19.65 34.16
CA LYS A 281 -16.88 19.93 35.39
C LYS A 281 -15.40 19.56 35.29
N ALA A 282 -15.06 18.48 34.60
CA ALA A 282 -13.66 18.10 34.39
C ALA A 282 -12.94 19.13 33.51
N SER A 283 -13.59 19.60 32.44
CA SER A 283 -13.07 20.67 31.58
C SER A 283 -12.86 21.98 32.35
N ASP A 284 -13.80 22.35 33.22
CA ASP A 284 -13.68 23.54 34.07
C ASP A 284 -12.50 23.43 35.06
N LEU A 285 -12.36 22.27 35.72
CA LEU A 285 -11.24 22.00 36.63
C LEU A 285 -9.89 21.95 35.90
N GLU A 286 -9.84 21.46 34.66
CA GLU A 286 -8.64 21.50 33.83
C GLU A 286 -8.28 22.92 33.38
N ALA A 287 -9.27 23.78 33.12
CA ALA A 287 -9.05 25.20 32.86
C ALA A 287 -8.50 25.91 34.12
N GLU A 288 -9.06 25.63 35.29
CA GLU A 288 -8.59 26.16 36.57
C GLU A 288 -7.15 25.69 36.89
N ASN A 289 -6.85 24.39 36.68
CA ASN A 289 -5.49 23.86 36.85
C ASN A 289 -4.48 24.52 35.90
N ARG A 290 -4.88 24.83 34.66
CA ARG A 290 -4.02 25.55 33.71
C ARG A 290 -3.75 26.98 34.19
N MET A 291 -4.76 27.68 34.69
CA MET A 291 -4.59 29.03 35.26
C MET A 291 -3.69 29.02 36.50
N LEU A 292 -3.86 28.05 37.41
CA LEU A 292 -3.03 27.91 38.60
C LEU A 292 -1.56 27.61 38.26
N ARG A 293 -1.30 26.73 37.28
CA ARG A 293 0.07 26.47 36.79
C ARG A 293 0.70 27.69 36.14
N GLN A 294 -0.10 28.49 35.44
CA GLN A 294 0.37 29.75 34.84
C GLN A 294 0.67 30.81 35.92
N ALA A 295 -0.12 30.86 37.00
CA ALA A 295 0.11 31.75 38.13
C ALA A 295 1.37 31.39 38.95
N VAL A 296 1.65 30.09 39.12
CA VAL A 296 2.87 29.58 39.79
C VAL A 296 4.14 29.84 38.97
N ALA A 297 4.05 29.91 37.64
CA ALA A 297 5.19 30.24 36.78
C ALA A 297 5.60 31.73 36.86
N SER A 298 4.75 32.60 37.42
CA SER A 298 4.98 34.05 37.54
C SER A 298 5.53 34.51 38.90
N THR A 299 5.79 33.61 39.86
CA THR A 299 6.38 33.96 41.17
C THR A 299 7.83 33.48 41.29
N PRO A 300 8.81 34.33 41.62
CA PRO A 300 10.20 33.91 41.79
C PRO A 300 10.36 33.31 43.20
N SER A 301 10.91 32.09 43.30
CA SER A 301 11.17 31.47 44.60
C SER A 301 12.65 31.19 44.86
N VAL A 302 13.01 31.53 46.09
CA VAL A 302 14.29 31.58 46.77
C VAL A 302 14.63 30.21 47.39
N LYS A 303 15.92 29.97 47.63
CA LYS A 303 16.54 28.76 48.19
C LYS A 303 16.03 28.34 49.58
N SER A 304 15.88 27.02 49.77
CA SER A 304 16.25 26.07 50.88
C SER A 304 16.18 26.54 52.36
N PRO A 305 15.90 25.68 53.39
CA PRO A 305 16.73 24.51 53.76
C PRO A 305 16.08 23.31 54.54
N SER A 306 16.88 22.23 54.69
CA SER A 306 17.06 21.16 55.74
C SER A 306 16.06 21.03 56.93
N SER A 307 15.86 19.88 57.63
CA SER A 307 16.79 18.83 58.14
C SER A 307 15.98 17.56 58.59
N GLU A 308 16.55 16.32 58.56
CA GLU A 308 16.95 15.44 59.71
C GLU A 308 15.84 15.02 60.70
N ASN A 309 15.68 13.81 61.29
CA ASN A 309 16.41 12.54 61.51
C ASN A 309 15.34 11.48 61.97
N HIS A 310 15.47 10.17 61.78
CA HIS A 310 16.09 9.18 62.71
C HIS A 310 16.12 7.79 62.00
N ARG A 311 17.28 7.15 61.81
CA ARG A 311 17.96 6.11 62.67
C ARG A 311 17.08 4.89 63.03
N ALA A 312 17.52 3.63 63.09
CA ALA A 312 18.63 2.80 62.60
C ALA A 312 18.46 1.42 63.29
N HIS A 313 18.86 0.29 62.68
CA HIS A 313 19.70 -0.73 63.33
C HIS A 313 20.22 -1.80 62.36
N ASP A 314 21.50 -2.14 62.56
CA ASP A 314 22.45 -2.96 61.82
C ASP A 314 22.16 -4.48 61.72
N LEU A 315 22.69 -5.15 60.67
CA LEU A 315 23.93 -5.97 60.73
C LEU A 315 24.28 -6.68 59.40
N GLN A 316 25.47 -6.32 58.89
CA GLN A 316 26.53 -7.10 58.17
C GLN A 316 26.21 -8.08 57.02
N ALA A 317 26.71 -7.77 55.81
CA ALA A 317 28.00 -8.28 55.27
C ALA A 317 28.27 -7.78 53.81
N THR A 318 29.44 -7.17 53.59
CA THR A 318 30.05 -6.67 52.33
C THR A 318 30.99 -7.72 51.70
N PRO A 319 31.70 -7.49 50.56
CA PRO A 319 31.53 -6.54 49.45
C PRO A 319 31.80 -7.15 48.03
N LEU A 320 31.67 -6.31 46.99
CA LEU A 320 32.55 -6.09 45.83
C LEU A 320 31.70 -5.75 44.59
N ASN A 321 31.95 -4.76 43.74
CA ASN A 321 32.77 -3.56 43.76
C ASN A 321 32.30 -2.69 42.57
N GLU A 322 32.27 -1.37 42.77
CA GLU A 322 32.58 -0.23 41.88
C GLU A 322 32.49 -0.39 40.33
N LYS A 323 32.09 0.62 39.53
CA LYS A 323 32.36 2.06 39.67
C LYS A 323 31.53 2.87 38.66
N THR A 324 30.89 3.91 39.16
CA THR A 324 30.52 5.15 38.45
C THR A 324 31.70 6.10 38.53
N THR A 325 31.97 6.93 37.51
CA THR A 325 32.34 8.35 37.72
C THR A 325 32.21 9.18 36.44
N ASN A 326 31.39 10.23 36.54
CA ASN A 326 31.48 11.46 35.75
C ASN A 326 32.70 12.30 36.21
N GLY A 327 33.11 13.27 35.38
CA GLY A 327 33.68 14.52 35.89
C GLY A 327 34.84 15.08 35.09
N ALA A 328 34.54 16.01 34.20
CA ALA A 328 35.49 16.87 33.51
C ALA A 328 36.05 17.96 34.44
N VAL A 329 37.36 18.19 34.38
CA VAL A 329 38.02 19.43 34.85
C VAL A 329 39.18 19.78 33.89
N LYS A 330 39.18 21.02 33.40
CA LYS A 330 40.28 21.70 32.67
C LYS A 330 41.54 21.79 33.55
N PRO A 331 42.75 21.78 32.97
CA PRO A 331 43.88 22.46 33.58
C PRO A 331 44.36 23.67 32.77
N MET A 332 44.71 24.71 33.51
CA MET A 332 45.46 25.90 33.13
C MET A 332 46.69 25.88 34.06
N ILE A 333 47.92 25.88 33.54
CA ILE A 333 49.15 26.11 34.32
C ILE A 333 50.08 27.00 33.47
N VAL A 334 50.65 28.01 34.14
CA VAL A 334 51.61 29.00 33.63
C VAL A 334 53.00 28.74 34.26
N ASP A 335 54.03 28.98 33.42
CA ASP A 335 55.46 29.29 33.64
C ASP A 335 56.43 28.34 34.35
N ARG A 336 57.58 28.09 33.68
CA ARG A 336 58.82 28.88 33.92
C ARG A 336 59.95 28.67 32.88
N ASN A 337 60.29 29.79 32.21
CA ASN A 337 61.57 30.36 31.74
C ASN A 337 62.70 29.55 31.06
N GLY A 338 63.14 30.11 29.92
CA GLY A 338 64.56 30.34 29.57
C GLY A 338 64.98 29.78 28.20
N ASP A 339 64.98 30.56 27.11
CA ASP A 339 66.07 31.47 26.70
C ASP A 339 65.81 32.04 25.30
N ILE A 340 66.42 33.20 25.04
CA ILE A 340 66.25 34.06 23.87
C ILE A 340 66.99 33.50 22.65
N HIS A 341 66.33 33.46 21.50
CA HIS A 341 66.96 33.85 20.22
C HIS A 341 65.89 34.25 19.21
N ASP A 342 65.95 35.52 18.82
CA ASP A 342 65.32 36.08 17.62
C ASP A 342 65.80 35.31 16.37
N ASP A 343 64.86 34.86 15.53
CA ASP A 343 65.06 34.89 14.08
C ASP A 343 63.71 34.96 13.35
N ASP A 344 63.70 35.78 12.32
CA ASP A 344 62.56 36.23 11.53
C ASP A 344 61.93 35.15 10.64
N ASN A 345 60.68 35.42 10.23
CA ASN A 345 60.01 34.95 9.01
C ASN A 345 59.54 33.48 8.90
N ALA A 346 58.23 33.28 9.09
CA ALA A 346 57.31 32.85 8.02
C ALA A 346 55.88 32.74 8.55
N GLU A 347 55.06 33.76 8.31
CA GLU A 347 53.59 33.61 8.36
C GLU A 347 53.15 32.56 7.32
N LEU A 348 52.61 31.45 7.81
CA LEU A 348 51.85 30.48 7.02
C LEU A 348 50.35 30.84 7.10
N PRO A 349 49.63 31.03 5.98
CA PRO A 349 48.22 31.41 6.01
C PRO A 349 47.35 30.17 6.26
N GLY A 350 46.85 30.00 7.49
CA GLY A 350 46.00 28.86 7.87
C GLY A 350 44.66 29.22 8.53
N SER A 351 44.36 30.49 8.80
CA SER A 351 43.15 30.89 9.53
C SER A 351 41.90 31.10 8.67
N ASN A 352 42.06 31.27 7.35
CA ASN A 352 40.94 31.62 6.47
C ASN A 352 40.10 30.40 6.06
N ASP A 353 40.69 29.21 5.97
CA ASP A 353 39.99 28.03 5.44
C ASP A 353 38.94 27.46 6.40
N ALA A 354 39.23 27.38 7.71
CA ALA A 354 38.29 26.85 8.70
C ALA A 354 37.11 27.79 8.96
N GLU A 355 37.35 29.11 8.99
CA GLU A 355 36.29 30.10 9.15
C GLU A 355 35.44 30.21 7.87
N ALA A 356 36.05 30.09 6.68
CA ALA A 356 35.32 30.00 5.43
C ALA A 356 34.45 28.74 5.35
N GLU A 357 34.96 27.58 5.77
CA GLU A 357 34.20 26.33 5.83
C GLU A 357 32.99 26.46 6.77
N LYS A 358 33.18 27.05 7.96
CA LYS A 358 32.09 27.32 8.90
C LYS A 358 31.03 28.24 8.31
N GLN A 359 31.41 29.27 7.56
CA GLN A 359 30.47 30.15 6.85
C GLN A 359 29.70 29.39 5.74
N GLN A 360 30.37 28.50 5.00
CA GLN A 360 29.71 27.64 4.02
C GLN A 360 28.71 26.67 4.67
N GLN A 361 29.04 26.14 5.86
CA GLN A 361 28.12 25.31 6.65
C GLN A 361 26.88 26.10 7.09
N GLU A 362 27.03 27.35 7.57
CA GLU A 362 25.86 28.20 7.89
C GLU A 362 24.98 28.47 6.67
N LEU A 363 25.59 28.75 5.51
CA LEU A 363 24.85 28.95 4.26
C LEU A 363 24.08 27.69 3.85
N LEU A 364 24.70 26.51 3.95
CA LEU A 364 24.04 25.25 3.68
C LEU A 364 22.83 25.06 4.61
N ILE A 365 23.01 25.27 5.91
CA ILE A 365 21.94 25.14 6.91
C ILE A 365 20.78 26.11 6.61
N LYS A 366 21.09 27.33 6.16
CA LYS A 366 20.08 28.28 5.71
C LYS A 366 19.34 27.79 4.46
N CYS A 367 20.06 27.28 3.44
CA CYS A 367 19.45 26.76 2.23
C CYS A 367 18.55 25.54 2.48
N ILE A 368 18.95 24.62 3.37
CA ILE A 368 18.14 23.44 3.76
C ILE A 368 16.86 23.84 4.50
N SER A 369 16.83 25.03 5.09
CA SER A 369 15.64 25.56 5.77
C SER A 369 14.56 26.05 4.80
N GLU A 370 14.89 26.22 3.51
CA GLU A 370 13.97 26.60 2.45
C GLU A 370 13.55 25.37 1.63
N ASP A 371 12.39 25.41 0.98
CA ASP A 371 11.98 24.38 0.02
C ASP A 371 12.73 24.60 -1.30
N LEU A 372 13.79 23.81 -1.51
CA LEU A 372 14.64 23.89 -2.70
C LEU A 372 14.02 23.18 -3.91
N GLY A 373 12.96 22.38 -3.72
CA GLY A 373 12.27 21.66 -4.78
C GLY A 373 13.10 20.60 -5.50
N PHE A 374 12.74 20.35 -6.77
CA PHE A 374 13.26 19.26 -7.60
C PHE A 374 13.74 19.79 -8.95
N SER A 375 14.83 19.21 -9.48
CA SER A 375 15.30 19.47 -10.84
C SER A 375 15.33 18.16 -11.63
N THR A 376 14.57 18.07 -12.72
CA THR A 376 14.37 16.84 -13.52
C THR A 376 13.94 15.62 -12.67
N GLY A 377 13.16 15.86 -11.62
CA GLY A 377 12.72 14.82 -10.67
C GLY A 377 13.77 14.38 -9.64
N LYS A 378 14.91 15.05 -9.59
CA LYS A 378 15.96 14.82 -8.58
C LYS A 378 15.81 15.83 -7.43
N PRO A 379 15.78 15.39 -6.15
CA PRO A 379 15.58 16.26 -5.00
C PRO A 379 16.82 17.10 -4.68
N ILE A 380 16.72 18.43 -4.84
CA ILE A 380 17.88 19.32 -4.86
C ILE A 380 18.61 19.36 -3.49
N ALA A 381 17.86 19.41 -2.39
CA ALA A 381 18.48 19.48 -1.05
C ALA A 381 19.33 18.25 -0.74
N ALA A 382 18.89 17.04 -1.12
CA ALA A 382 19.67 15.82 -0.94
C ALA A 382 21.02 15.85 -1.66
N TYR A 383 21.05 16.28 -2.93
CA TYR A 383 22.30 16.38 -3.69
C TYR A 383 23.20 17.51 -3.17
N LEU A 384 22.62 18.64 -2.78
CA LEU A 384 23.37 19.76 -2.19
C LEU A 384 24.06 19.31 -0.91
N ILE A 385 23.30 18.74 0.04
CA ILE A 385 23.84 18.19 1.29
C ILE A 385 24.96 17.21 0.99
N TYR A 386 24.70 16.23 0.12
CA TYR A 386 25.69 15.21 -0.21
C TYR A 386 26.98 15.81 -0.82
N ARG A 387 26.86 16.74 -1.77
CA ARG A 387 28.02 17.40 -2.40
C ARG A 387 28.85 18.16 -1.37
N CYS A 388 28.21 18.90 -0.46
CA CYS A 388 28.91 19.61 0.61
C CYS A 388 29.66 18.66 1.54
N LEU A 389 29.01 17.57 1.99
CA LEU A 389 29.64 16.58 2.87
C LEU A 389 30.82 15.87 2.22
N VAL A 390 30.76 15.62 0.91
CA VAL A 390 31.90 15.07 0.14
C VAL A 390 33.01 16.11 0.00
N HIS A 391 32.67 17.36 -0.31
CA HIS A 391 33.62 18.45 -0.49
C HIS A 391 34.44 18.71 0.78
N TRP A 392 33.77 18.77 1.94
CA TRP A 392 34.39 18.94 3.25
C TRP A 392 35.02 17.66 3.82
N ARG A 393 34.96 16.53 3.09
CA ARG A 393 35.43 15.21 3.56
C ARG A 393 34.89 14.81 4.93
N SER A 394 33.70 15.28 5.30
CA SER A 394 33.11 15.08 6.65
C SER A 394 32.91 13.61 7.02
N PHE A 395 32.93 12.69 6.05
CA PHE A 395 32.82 11.24 6.29
C PHE A 395 34.09 10.60 6.87
N GLU A 396 35.24 11.26 6.73
CA GLU A 396 36.57 10.79 7.18
C GLU A 396 36.96 11.41 8.53
N GLU A 397 36.18 12.36 9.06
CA GLU A 397 36.48 13.06 10.30
C GLU A 397 36.09 12.27 11.56
N ASP A 398 36.95 12.32 12.58
CA ASP A 398 36.70 11.70 13.88
C ASP A 398 35.68 12.50 14.73
N ARG A 399 35.51 13.80 14.45
CA ARG A 399 34.54 14.68 15.12
C ARG A 399 34.03 15.74 14.15
N THR A 400 32.71 15.80 13.96
CA THR A 400 32.08 16.84 13.17
C THR A 400 30.67 17.12 13.69
N THR A 401 30.27 18.39 13.76
CA THR A 401 28.92 18.80 14.21
C THR A 401 27.95 19.02 13.05
N VAL A 402 28.45 19.01 11.81
CA VAL A 402 27.65 19.31 10.62
C VAL A 402 26.50 18.31 10.42
N PHE A 403 26.72 17.04 10.74
CA PHE A 403 25.71 15.98 10.65
C PHE A 403 24.53 16.25 11.59
N ASP A 404 24.81 16.52 12.87
CA ASP A 404 23.78 16.79 13.88
C ASP A 404 22.98 18.03 13.51
N ARG A 405 23.65 19.09 13.04
CA ARG A 405 23.01 20.33 12.59
C ARG A 405 22.06 20.10 11.41
N ILE A 406 22.47 19.28 10.43
CA ILE A 406 21.62 18.91 9.29
C ILE A 406 20.39 18.13 9.79
N ILE A 407 20.59 17.09 10.61
CA ILE A 407 19.47 16.28 11.14
C ILE A 407 18.51 17.11 11.96
N GLN A 408 19.00 18.00 12.82
CA GLN A 408 18.16 18.91 13.62
C GLN A 408 17.31 19.81 12.72
N LYS A 409 17.87 20.34 11.64
CA LYS A 409 17.13 21.21 10.71
C LYS A 409 16.07 20.47 9.93
N ILE A 410 16.40 19.28 9.41
CA ILE A 410 15.42 18.43 8.74
C ILE A 410 14.29 18.03 9.72
N SER A 411 14.66 17.65 10.94
CA SER A 411 13.68 17.26 11.98
C SER A 411 12.75 18.41 12.36
N ALA A 412 13.29 19.62 12.55
CA ALA A 412 12.49 20.81 12.83
C ALA A 412 11.53 21.14 11.68
N ALA A 413 11.96 20.97 10.43
CA ALA A 413 11.09 21.18 9.26
C ALA A 413 9.97 20.13 9.15
N ILE A 414 10.21 18.89 9.59
CA ILE A 414 9.20 17.81 9.66
C ILE A 414 8.21 18.03 10.80
N GLU A 415 8.65 18.66 11.90
CA GLU A 415 7.81 18.96 13.07
C GLU A 415 6.94 20.20 12.86
N ALA A 416 7.46 21.24 12.19
CA ALA A 416 6.72 22.45 11.84
C ALA A 416 5.80 22.30 10.60
N ARG A 417 5.24 21.10 10.39
CA ARG A 417 4.46 20.76 9.19
C ARG A 417 2.98 21.12 9.33
N ASP A 418 2.38 21.54 8.21
CA ASP A 418 0.94 21.82 8.09
C ASP A 418 0.24 20.91 7.06
N SER A 419 1.02 20.27 6.16
CA SER A 419 0.51 19.45 5.05
C SER A 419 1.41 18.24 4.75
N ASN A 420 0.84 17.22 4.09
CA ASN A 420 1.56 16.02 3.65
C ASN A 420 2.58 16.28 2.53
N GLU A 421 2.54 17.45 1.88
CA GLU A 421 3.49 17.83 0.83
C GLU A 421 4.91 18.00 1.39
N LYS A 422 5.05 18.72 2.51
CA LYS A 422 6.35 18.90 3.20
C LYS A 422 6.93 17.55 3.65
N LEU A 423 6.08 16.62 4.10
CA LEU A 423 6.51 15.26 4.46
C LEU A 423 6.97 14.47 3.24
N ALA A 424 6.23 14.52 2.12
CA ALA A 424 6.61 13.84 0.89
C ALA A 424 7.93 14.37 0.32
N TYR A 425 8.13 15.69 0.36
CA TYR A 425 9.40 16.34 0.02
C TYR A 425 10.56 15.79 0.85
N TRP A 426 10.43 15.76 2.19
CA TRP A 426 11.48 15.25 3.06
C TRP A 426 11.67 13.74 2.97
N LEU A 427 10.62 12.97 2.64
CA LEU A 427 10.71 11.54 2.37
C LEU A 427 11.59 11.28 1.14
N SER A 428 11.36 12.01 0.05
CA SER A 428 12.16 11.89 -1.18
C SER A 428 13.61 12.33 -0.98
N ASN A 429 13.82 13.47 -0.32
CA ASN A 429 15.17 13.97 0.01
C ASN A 429 15.94 13.01 0.91
N SER A 430 15.33 12.53 2.00
CA SER A 430 15.98 11.63 2.95
C SER A 430 16.31 10.28 2.31
N CYS A 431 15.41 9.74 1.49
CA CYS A 431 15.65 8.49 0.77
C CYS A 431 16.81 8.64 -0.23
N THR A 432 16.83 9.73 -1.00
CA THR A 432 17.90 10.00 -1.96
C THR A 432 19.24 10.23 -1.28
N LEU A 433 19.26 11.01 -0.20
CA LEU A 433 20.48 11.23 0.58
C LEU A 433 21.01 9.91 1.16
N LEU A 434 20.14 9.07 1.72
CA LEU A 434 20.52 7.76 2.24
C LEU A 434 21.08 6.84 1.14
N LEU A 435 20.49 6.86 -0.06
CA LEU A 435 21.00 6.14 -1.24
C LEU A 435 22.40 6.62 -1.66
N LEU A 436 22.66 7.92 -1.60
CA LEU A 436 23.97 8.50 -1.91
C LEU A 436 25.01 8.10 -0.85
N LEU A 437 24.66 8.15 0.45
CA LEU A 437 25.52 7.69 1.54
C LEU A 437 25.85 6.19 1.45
N GLN A 438 24.87 5.36 1.06
CA GLN A 438 25.12 3.93 0.84
C GLN A 438 26.10 3.65 -0.30
N ARG A 439 26.16 4.52 -1.33
CA ARG A 439 27.16 4.40 -2.41
C ARG A 439 28.57 4.74 -1.94
N THR A 440 28.72 5.69 -1.02
CA THR A 440 30.04 6.19 -0.59
C THR A 440 30.63 5.40 0.57
N LEU A 441 29.85 5.04 1.58
CA LEU A 441 30.36 4.45 2.82
C LEU A 441 30.60 2.93 2.66
N LYS A 442 31.80 2.43 2.98
CA LYS A 442 32.05 0.98 3.10
C LYS A 442 31.38 0.44 4.36
N THR A 443 30.45 -0.51 4.22
CA THR A 443 29.97 -1.30 5.36
C THR A 443 30.95 -2.46 5.61
N SER A 444 31.51 -2.54 6.82
CA SER A 444 32.56 -3.51 7.19
C SER A 444 32.16 -4.99 7.05
N GLY A 445 30.88 -5.30 6.79
CA GLY A 445 30.37 -6.67 6.59
C GLY A 445 30.13 -7.12 5.14
N SER A 446 30.28 -6.26 4.13
CA SER A 446 29.87 -6.57 2.74
C SER A 446 30.90 -7.37 1.91
N ALA A 447 32.02 -7.77 2.52
CA ALA A 447 33.07 -8.53 1.83
C ALA A 447 32.62 -9.94 1.39
N ALA A 448 31.62 -10.55 2.04
CA ALA A 448 31.16 -11.90 1.73
C ALA A 448 30.27 -11.97 0.47
N LEU A 449 29.39 -10.99 0.23
CA LEU A 449 28.46 -10.99 -0.91
C LEU A 449 29.07 -10.41 -2.21
N ALA A 450 30.19 -9.68 -2.12
CA ALA A 450 30.83 -9.06 -3.28
C ALA A 450 31.53 -10.06 -4.23
N ARG A 451 31.70 -11.33 -3.83
CA ARG A 451 32.33 -12.36 -4.67
C ARG A 451 31.46 -12.82 -5.86
N GLN A 452 30.16 -12.53 -5.86
CA GLN A 452 29.23 -13.04 -6.88
C GLN A 452 28.80 -12.02 -7.95
N ARG A 453 29.19 -10.73 -7.81
CA ARG A 453 28.76 -9.62 -8.70
C ARG A 453 29.86 -9.05 -9.60
N ARG A 454 30.82 -9.86 -10.06
CA ARG A 454 31.70 -9.45 -11.17
C ARG A 454 31.06 -9.77 -12.52
N ARG A 455 30.10 -8.95 -12.93
CA ARG A 455 29.81 -8.63 -14.34
C ARG A 455 28.76 -7.52 -14.38
N THR A 456 29.12 -6.41 -15.04
CA THR A 456 28.32 -5.22 -15.36
C THR A 456 28.27 -4.08 -14.30
N SER A 457 29.18 -3.13 -14.44
CA SER A 457 28.95 -1.67 -14.54
C SER A 457 30.19 -0.89 -14.05
N SER A 458 30.62 0.05 -14.88
CA SER A 458 31.81 0.87 -14.73
C SER A 458 31.41 2.24 -14.16
N LEU A 459 31.41 2.40 -12.84
CA LEU A 459 31.48 3.71 -12.16
C LEU A 459 32.01 3.48 -10.73
N ASN A 460 33.32 3.37 -10.61
CA ASN A 460 34.00 3.26 -9.32
C ASN A 460 34.24 4.67 -8.76
N SER A 461 33.30 5.23 -8.00
CA SER A 461 33.66 6.24 -6.98
C SER A 461 34.42 5.51 -5.86
N PRO A 462 35.54 6.07 -5.35
CA PRO A 462 36.26 5.43 -4.25
C PRO A 462 35.34 5.31 -3.05
N LYS A 463 35.07 4.08 -2.59
CA LYS A 463 34.33 3.86 -1.35
C LYS A 463 35.19 4.32 -0.17
N VAL A 464 34.68 5.24 0.63
CA VAL A 464 35.35 5.87 1.77
C VAL A 464 35.21 4.98 3.00
N GLU A 465 36.27 4.91 3.80
CA GLU A 465 36.22 4.27 5.12
C GLU A 465 35.58 5.24 6.12
N ALA A 466 34.30 5.02 6.40
CA ALA A 466 33.49 5.92 7.20
C ALA A 466 33.89 5.87 8.68
N LYS A 467 34.12 7.04 9.30
CA LYS A 467 34.27 7.15 10.75
C LYS A 467 32.93 7.08 11.48
N TYR A 468 32.97 6.93 12.80
CA TYR A 468 31.79 6.77 13.64
C TYR A 468 30.72 7.87 13.43
N PRO A 469 31.04 9.18 13.34
CA PRO A 469 30.02 10.22 13.09
C PRO A 469 29.23 10.01 11.80
N ALA A 470 29.87 9.54 10.72
CA ALA A 470 29.21 9.27 9.44
C ALA A 470 28.26 8.06 9.52
N LEU A 471 28.64 7.02 10.28
CA LEU A 471 27.78 5.86 10.52
C LEU A 471 26.57 6.24 11.39
N ALA A 472 26.77 7.04 12.42
CA ALA A 472 25.70 7.58 13.27
C ALA A 472 24.74 8.46 12.44
N PHE A 473 25.26 9.34 11.59
CA PHE A 473 24.45 10.15 10.67
C PHE A 473 23.59 9.30 9.74
N LYS A 474 24.14 8.23 9.16
CA LYS A 474 23.38 7.28 8.33
C LYS A 474 22.24 6.62 9.10
N GLN A 475 22.48 6.20 10.35
CA GLN A 475 21.46 5.60 11.21
C GLN A 475 20.36 6.61 11.57
N GLN A 476 20.74 7.83 11.97
CA GLN A 476 19.79 8.91 12.25
C GLN A 476 18.94 9.25 11.03
N LEU A 477 19.54 9.33 9.85
CA LEU A 477 18.82 9.57 8.59
C LEU A 477 17.85 8.43 8.24
N THR A 478 18.23 7.18 8.55
CA THR A 478 17.34 6.02 8.39
C THR A 478 16.14 6.13 9.32
N ALA A 479 16.38 6.39 10.61
CA ALA A 479 15.29 6.58 11.57
C ALA A 479 14.39 7.77 11.21
N LEU A 480 14.94 8.84 10.65
CA LEU A 480 14.19 9.99 10.16
C LEU A 480 13.30 9.64 8.97
N LEU A 481 13.82 8.87 8.00
CA LEU A 481 13.06 8.36 6.87
C LEU A 481 11.87 7.50 7.35
N GLU A 482 12.12 6.59 8.29
CA GLU A 482 11.09 5.73 8.90
C GLU A 482 10.05 6.54 9.66
N LYS A 483 10.46 7.56 10.43
CA LYS A 483 9.57 8.50 11.13
C LYS A 483 8.65 9.22 10.13
N VAL A 484 9.22 9.81 9.07
CA VAL A 484 8.43 10.53 8.05
C VAL A 484 7.45 9.59 7.35
N TYR A 485 7.90 8.41 6.95
CA TYR A 485 7.04 7.40 6.34
C TYR A 485 5.90 6.97 7.27
N GLY A 486 6.22 6.68 8.53
CA GLY A 486 5.25 6.27 9.55
C GLY A 486 4.19 7.34 9.82
N VAL A 487 4.59 8.62 9.79
CA VAL A 487 3.68 9.76 9.90
C VAL A 487 2.72 9.84 8.71
N ILE A 488 3.24 9.84 7.47
CA ILE A 488 2.38 9.91 6.26
C ILE A 488 1.35 8.77 6.27
N ARG A 489 1.82 7.57 6.63
CA ARG A 489 0.96 6.39 6.79
C ARG A 489 -0.11 6.61 7.86
N HIS A 490 0.26 7.12 9.03
CA HIS A 490 -0.68 7.40 10.11
C HIS A 490 -1.75 8.42 9.69
N ASP A 491 -1.35 9.51 9.05
CA ASP A 491 -2.27 10.58 8.63
C ASP A 491 -3.28 10.04 7.60
N LEU A 492 -2.80 9.25 6.63
CA LEU A 492 -3.66 8.58 5.67
C LEU A 492 -4.62 7.55 6.33
N LYS A 493 -4.12 6.71 7.24
CA LYS A 493 -4.96 5.76 7.99
C LYS A 493 -6.03 6.48 8.81
N LYS A 494 -5.68 7.61 9.44
CA LYS A 494 -6.59 8.42 10.25
C LYS A 494 -7.73 9.01 9.40
N GLU A 495 -7.41 9.60 8.25
CA GLU A 495 -8.42 10.11 7.32
C GLU A 495 -9.38 9.00 6.86
N LEU A 496 -8.84 7.84 6.46
CA LEU A 496 -9.63 6.70 6.01
C LEU A 496 -10.51 6.11 7.12
N SER A 497 -10.00 5.99 8.35
CA SER A 497 -10.71 5.41 9.49
C SER A 497 -12.08 6.08 9.72
N SER A 498 -12.14 7.40 9.56
CA SER A 498 -13.38 8.18 9.71
C SER A 498 -14.50 7.77 8.73
N LEU A 499 -14.15 7.20 7.59
CA LEU A 499 -15.08 6.80 6.53
C LEU A 499 -15.33 5.28 6.50
N LEU A 500 -14.33 4.46 6.83
CA LEU A 500 -14.41 3.01 6.72
C LEU A 500 -15.52 2.42 7.61
N GLY A 501 -15.76 2.98 8.79
CA GLY A 501 -16.85 2.53 9.68
C GLY A 501 -18.25 2.67 9.05
N LEU A 502 -18.42 3.66 8.16
CA LEU A 502 -19.65 3.96 7.43
C LEU A 502 -19.80 3.11 6.15
N CYS A 503 -18.73 2.45 5.70
CA CYS A 503 -18.71 1.69 4.45
C CYS A 503 -19.20 0.24 4.59
N ILE A 504 -19.53 -0.19 5.81
CA ILE A 504 -20.00 -1.56 6.09
C ILE A 504 -21.52 -1.70 6.01
N GLN A 505 -22.25 -0.65 6.36
CA GLN A 505 -23.72 -0.67 6.30
C GLN A 505 -24.18 0.13 5.09
N ALA A 506 -25.03 -0.48 4.26
CA ALA A 506 -25.64 0.21 3.15
C ALA A 506 -26.50 1.37 3.67
N PRO A 507 -26.31 2.61 3.18
CA PRO A 507 -27.16 3.75 3.54
C PRO A 507 -28.64 3.41 3.28
N ARG A 508 -29.43 3.32 4.35
CA ARG A 508 -30.88 3.09 4.25
C ARG A 508 -31.55 4.41 3.88
N THR A 509 -31.57 4.73 2.60
CA THR A 509 -32.44 5.80 2.11
C THR A 509 -33.88 5.30 2.24
N PHE A 510 -34.67 5.88 3.15
CA PHE A 510 -36.12 5.74 3.16
C PHE A 510 -36.66 6.37 1.88
N VAL A 511 -36.66 5.61 0.79
CA VAL A 511 -37.33 6.02 -0.44
C VAL A 511 -38.82 5.84 -0.20
N VAL A 512 -39.50 6.94 0.16
CA VAL A 512 -40.94 7.07 -0.06
C VAL A 512 -41.17 6.81 -1.53
N SER A 513 -41.84 5.70 -1.83
CA SER A 513 -42.06 5.18 -3.18
C SER A 513 -42.60 6.27 -4.12
N PRO A 514 -41.85 6.74 -5.15
CA PRO A 514 -42.43 7.49 -6.24
C PRO A 514 -43.03 6.47 -7.19
N ARG A 515 -44.36 6.43 -7.22
CA ARG A 515 -45.14 5.71 -8.22
C ARG A 515 -44.84 6.36 -9.58
N GLY A 516 -43.79 5.89 -10.27
CA GLY A 516 -43.34 6.48 -11.53
C GLY A 516 -42.30 5.62 -12.22
N THR A 517 -42.66 5.13 -13.40
CA THR A 517 -41.80 4.40 -14.35
C THR A 517 -40.59 5.22 -14.77
N GLY A 518 -39.39 4.79 -14.39
CA GLY A 518 -38.14 5.33 -14.94
C GLY A 518 -36.90 4.63 -14.38
N SER A 519 -36.16 3.96 -15.26
CA SER A 519 -34.87 3.28 -14.98
C SER A 519 -33.73 4.21 -14.51
N GLN A 520 -33.98 5.53 -14.39
CA GLN A 520 -32.98 6.52 -13.97
C GLN A 520 -32.99 6.81 -12.46
N GLY A 521 -34.02 6.41 -11.72
CA GLY A 521 -34.11 6.66 -10.27
C GLY A 521 -33.21 5.75 -9.42
N THR A 522 -32.89 4.55 -9.92
CA THR A 522 -32.03 3.57 -9.24
C THR A 522 -30.55 3.94 -9.28
N ASP A 523 -30.07 4.53 -10.39
CA ASP A 523 -28.67 4.96 -10.52
C ASP A 523 -28.35 6.08 -9.54
N MET A 524 -29.25 7.07 -9.37
CA MET A 524 -29.07 8.17 -8.42
C MET A 524 -29.04 7.68 -6.95
N ALA A 525 -29.86 6.69 -6.61
CA ALA A 525 -29.89 6.10 -5.26
C ALA A 525 -28.63 5.25 -4.97
N GLN A 526 -28.14 4.47 -5.95
CA GLN A 526 -26.86 3.76 -5.86
C GLN A 526 -25.67 4.72 -5.79
N GLN A 527 -25.71 5.83 -6.51
CA GLN A 527 -24.62 6.80 -6.54
C GLN A 527 -24.53 7.63 -5.26
N ALA A 528 -25.67 7.94 -4.61
CA ALA A 528 -25.71 8.50 -3.26
C ALA A 528 -25.23 7.48 -2.19
N SER A 529 -25.55 6.20 -2.37
CA SER A 529 -25.09 5.11 -1.50
C SER A 529 -23.55 4.95 -1.56
N MET A 530 -22.93 5.16 -2.72
CA MET A 530 -21.48 5.02 -2.94
C MET A 530 -20.62 6.24 -2.53
N ALA A 531 -21.22 7.29 -1.95
CA ALA A 531 -20.51 8.54 -1.63
C ALA A 531 -19.31 8.34 -0.69
N HIS A 532 -19.42 7.44 0.31
CA HIS A 532 -18.34 7.14 1.24
C HIS A 532 -17.17 6.43 0.56
N TRP A 533 -17.45 5.44 -0.29
CA TRP A 533 -16.44 4.74 -1.08
C TRP A 533 -15.72 5.67 -2.06
N GLN A 534 -16.46 6.54 -2.76
CA GLN A 534 -15.87 7.53 -3.66
C GLN A 534 -14.98 8.54 -2.91
N SER A 535 -15.35 8.89 -1.68
CA SER A 535 -14.52 9.73 -0.81
C SER A 535 -13.21 9.03 -0.42
N ILE A 536 -13.26 7.73 -0.11
CA ILE A 536 -12.06 6.91 0.14
C ILE A 536 -11.15 6.90 -1.09
N ILE A 537 -11.69 6.62 -2.28
CA ILE A 537 -10.92 6.63 -3.54
C ILE A 537 -10.27 7.99 -3.79
N LYS A 538 -11.00 9.08 -3.49
CA LYS A 538 -10.47 10.44 -3.62
C LYS A 538 -9.30 10.70 -2.67
N ILE A 539 -9.39 10.27 -1.40
CA ILE A 539 -8.30 10.39 -0.42
C ILE A 539 -7.07 9.62 -0.89
N LEU A 540 -7.24 8.35 -1.31
CA LEU A 540 -6.15 7.53 -1.84
C LEU A 540 -5.48 8.17 -3.06
N THR A 541 -6.29 8.70 -3.99
CA THR A 541 -5.82 9.38 -5.20
C THR A 541 -5.07 10.68 -4.90
N ASN A 542 -5.57 11.48 -3.97
CA ASN A 542 -4.91 12.72 -3.56
C ASN A 542 -3.55 12.43 -2.91
N SER A 543 -3.49 11.45 -2.01
CA SER A 543 -2.23 11.02 -1.37
C SER A 543 -1.21 10.52 -2.41
N LEU A 544 -1.65 9.68 -3.35
CA LEU A 544 -0.83 9.24 -4.46
C LEU A 544 -0.27 10.41 -5.28
N ASN A 545 -1.11 11.39 -5.61
CA ASN A 545 -0.71 12.55 -6.40
C ASN A 545 0.32 13.41 -5.67
N VAL A 546 0.15 13.63 -4.36
CA VAL A 546 1.13 14.34 -3.52
C VAL A 546 2.49 13.61 -3.49
N LEU A 547 2.48 12.28 -3.35
CA LEU A 547 3.72 11.50 -3.34
C LEU A 547 4.41 11.50 -4.72
N LYS A 548 3.63 11.44 -5.81
CA LYS A 548 4.15 11.49 -7.18
C LYS A 548 4.70 12.86 -7.55
N SER A 549 4.01 13.94 -7.19
CA SER A 549 4.47 15.32 -7.47
C SER A 549 5.76 15.66 -6.74
N ASN A 550 6.00 15.03 -5.59
CA ASN A 550 7.23 15.15 -4.80
C ASN A 550 8.28 14.06 -5.13
N TYR A 551 8.12 13.36 -6.26
CA TYR A 551 9.08 12.36 -6.75
C TYR A 551 9.51 11.34 -5.68
N VAL A 552 8.56 10.91 -4.84
CA VAL A 552 8.83 9.86 -3.85
C VAL A 552 9.12 8.57 -4.62
N PRO A 553 10.19 7.82 -4.26
CA PRO A 553 10.53 6.57 -4.92
C PRO A 553 9.33 5.61 -4.99
N PRO A 554 9.01 5.06 -6.19
CA PRO A 554 7.81 4.24 -6.39
C PRO A 554 7.70 3.04 -5.45
N PHE A 555 8.83 2.44 -5.06
CA PHE A 555 8.84 1.34 -4.09
C PHE A 555 8.28 1.75 -2.71
N LEU A 556 8.55 2.97 -2.21
CA LEU A 556 7.99 3.47 -0.95
C LEU A 556 6.48 3.67 -1.07
N ILE A 557 6.05 4.23 -2.21
CA ILE A 557 4.63 4.43 -2.49
C ILE A 557 3.89 3.09 -2.53
N CYS A 558 4.45 2.10 -3.21
CA CYS A 558 3.90 0.75 -3.24
C CYS A 558 3.78 0.15 -1.83
N LYS A 559 4.85 0.20 -1.03
CA LYS A 559 4.84 -0.28 0.36
C LYS A 559 3.82 0.44 1.24
N LEU A 560 3.64 1.74 1.04
CA LEU A 560 2.64 2.54 1.75
C LEU A 560 1.24 2.04 1.44
N PHE A 561 0.88 1.92 0.16
CA PHE A 561 -0.46 1.48 -0.22
C PHE A 561 -0.73 0.02 0.16
N THR A 562 0.27 -0.86 0.14
CA THR A 562 0.11 -2.23 0.67
C THR A 562 -0.28 -2.21 2.14
N GLN A 563 0.39 -1.41 2.98
CA GLN A 563 0.01 -1.28 4.40
C GLN A 563 -1.35 -0.60 4.62
N VAL A 564 -1.70 0.38 3.77
CA VAL A 564 -3.00 1.05 3.84
C VAL A 564 -4.13 0.09 3.47
N PHE A 565 -3.95 -0.74 2.45
CA PHE A 565 -4.94 -1.75 2.06
C PHE A 565 -5.06 -2.84 3.11
N SER A 566 -3.96 -3.27 3.72
CA SER A 566 -3.99 -4.17 4.88
C SER A 566 -4.79 -3.56 6.05
N PHE A 567 -4.59 -2.27 6.34
CA PHE A 567 -5.40 -1.55 7.33
C PHE A 567 -6.89 -1.47 6.95
N ILE A 568 -7.21 -1.18 5.69
CA ILE A 568 -8.60 -1.18 5.19
C ILE A 568 -9.23 -2.58 5.41
N ASN A 569 -8.50 -3.64 5.10
CA ASN A 569 -8.92 -5.02 5.34
C ASN A 569 -9.26 -5.24 6.82
N VAL A 570 -8.33 -4.89 7.73
CA VAL A 570 -8.50 -5.02 9.18
C VAL A 570 -9.73 -4.26 9.67
N GLN A 571 -9.86 -2.98 9.30
CA GLN A 571 -10.96 -2.12 9.76
C GLN A 571 -12.32 -2.63 9.29
N LEU A 572 -12.45 -2.96 8.00
CA LEU A 572 -13.71 -3.42 7.44
C LEU A 572 -14.09 -4.80 7.98
N PHE A 573 -13.12 -5.72 8.02
CA PHE A 573 -13.35 -7.08 8.50
C PHE A 573 -13.73 -7.11 9.99
N ASN A 574 -13.00 -6.40 10.84
CA ASN A 574 -13.32 -6.32 12.27
C ASN A 574 -14.69 -5.64 12.48
N SER A 575 -14.99 -4.58 11.75
CA SER A 575 -16.29 -3.90 11.82
C SER A 575 -17.47 -4.79 11.39
N LEU A 576 -17.23 -5.72 10.46
CA LEU A 576 -18.21 -6.73 10.05
C LEU A 576 -18.39 -7.79 11.15
N LEU A 577 -17.31 -8.27 11.76
CA LEU A 577 -17.36 -9.32 12.77
C LEU A 577 -17.89 -8.88 14.15
N LEU A 578 -17.83 -7.59 14.44
CA LEU A 578 -18.29 -7.02 15.70
C LEU A 578 -19.78 -6.66 15.69
N ARG A 579 -20.42 -6.56 14.52
CA ARG A 579 -21.78 -6.04 14.35
C ARG A 579 -22.67 -7.03 13.60
N ARG A 580 -23.65 -7.60 14.32
CA ARG A 580 -24.57 -8.61 13.75
C ARG A 580 -25.37 -8.06 12.57
N GLU A 581 -25.83 -6.82 12.69
CA GLU A 581 -26.63 -6.12 11.68
C GLU A 581 -25.88 -5.84 10.37
N CYS A 582 -24.55 -5.99 10.37
CA CYS A 582 -23.71 -5.82 9.17
C CYS A 582 -23.57 -7.11 8.36
N CYS A 583 -23.81 -8.27 8.99
CA CYS A 583 -23.70 -9.58 8.33
C CYS A 583 -25.02 -9.92 7.60
N SER A 584 -25.32 -9.21 6.51
CA SER A 584 -26.48 -9.50 5.67
C SER A 584 -26.12 -9.54 4.19
N PHE A 585 -27.03 -10.08 3.36
CA PHE A 585 -26.83 -10.13 1.91
C PHE A 585 -26.72 -8.71 1.35
N SER A 586 -27.63 -7.80 1.72
CA SER A 586 -27.64 -6.43 1.18
C SER A 586 -26.39 -5.62 1.55
N ASN A 587 -25.90 -5.76 2.79
CA ASN A 587 -24.65 -5.13 3.21
C ASN A 587 -23.44 -5.78 2.51
N GLY A 588 -23.47 -7.10 2.32
CA GLY A 588 -22.49 -7.81 1.50
C GLY A 588 -22.39 -7.20 0.10
N GLU A 589 -23.51 -7.08 -0.62
CA GLU A 589 -23.54 -6.47 -1.97
C GLU A 589 -22.96 -5.05 -1.98
N TYR A 590 -23.32 -4.24 -0.98
CA TYR A 590 -22.82 -2.87 -0.87
C TYR A 590 -21.30 -2.81 -0.65
N VAL A 591 -20.78 -3.61 0.29
CA VAL A 591 -19.33 -3.69 0.52
C VAL A 591 -18.63 -4.25 -0.72
N LYS A 592 -19.21 -5.24 -1.41
CA LYS A 592 -18.65 -5.77 -2.66
C LYS A 592 -18.52 -4.69 -3.73
N ALA A 593 -19.55 -3.87 -3.95
CA ALA A 593 -19.47 -2.77 -4.90
C ALA A 593 -18.35 -1.77 -4.56
N GLY A 594 -18.14 -1.47 -3.28
CA GLY A 594 -17.02 -0.67 -2.80
C GLY A 594 -15.64 -1.31 -3.02
N LEU A 595 -15.53 -2.61 -2.78
CA LEU A 595 -14.31 -3.38 -3.05
C LEU A 595 -13.99 -3.45 -4.54
N ASP A 596 -15.00 -3.55 -5.41
CA ASP A 596 -14.84 -3.54 -6.86
C ASP A 596 -14.28 -2.16 -7.35
N GLU A 597 -14.67 -1.05 -6.73
CA GLU A 597 -14.07 0.28 -7.00
C GLU A 597 -12.61 0.38 -6.53
N LEU A 598 -12.27 -0.19 -5.36
CA LEU A 598 -10.89 -0.27 -4.89
C LEU A 598 -10.03 -1.16 -5.81
N GLU A 599 -10.58 -2.27 -6.30
CA GLU A 599 -9.94 -3.12 -7.29
C GLU A 599 -9.66 -2.34 -8.57
N HIS A 600 -10.65 -1.58 -9.05
CA HIS A 600 -10.50 -0.75 -10.24
C HIS A 600 -9.40 0.30 -10.06
N TRP A 601 -9.35 0.95 -8.91
CA TRP A 601 -8.31 1.93 -8.58
C TRP A 601 -6.90 1.29 -8.57
N CYS A 602 -6.75 0.10 -7.99
CA CYS A 602 -5.50 -0.67 -8.05
C CYS A 602 -5.07 -1.02 -9.48
N HIS A 603 -6.02 -1.40 -10.35
CA HIS A 603 -5.72 -1.71 -11.75
C HIS A 603 -5.42 -0.47 -12.61
N TRP A 604 -5.95 0.69 -12.22
CA TRP A 604 -5.67 1.97 -12.89
C TRP A 604 -4.23 2.45 -12.61
N LEU A 605 -3.71 2.19 -11.42
CA LEU A 605 -2.31 2.41 -11.07
C LEU A 605 -1.38 1.55 -11.94
N THR A 606 -0.19 2.08 -12.29
CA THR A 606 0.84 1.21 -12.88
C THR A 606 1.28 0.16 -11.86
N GLU A 607 1.69 -1.00 -12.36
CA GLU A 607 2.14 -2.15 -11.54
C GLU A 607 3.23 -1.75 -10.53
N GLU A 608 4.05 -0.75 -10.89
CA GLU A 608 5.09 -0.16 -10.05
C GLU A 608 4.59 0.50 -8.74
N TYR A 609 3.37 1.05 -8.72
CA TYR A 609 2.79 1.68 -7.53
C TYR A 609 1.75 0.80 -6.83
N ALA A 610 1.03 -0.04 -7.57
CA ALA A 610 -0.01 -0.90 -7.01
C ALA A 610 0.59 -2.08 -6.22
N GLY A 611 1.64 -2.73 -6.75
CA GLY A 611 2.22 -3.94 -6.18
C GLY A 611 1.18 -4.99 -5.83
N SER A 612 1.31 -5.59 -4.64
CA SER A 612 0.38 -6.59 -4.09
C SER A 612 -0.74 -6.00 -3.24
N SER A 613 -1.02 -4.69 -3.33
CA SER A 613 -1.96 -4.02 -2.40
C SER A 613 -3.38 -4.61 -2.46
N TRP A 614 -3.82 -5.10 -3.63
CA TRP A 614 -5.13 -5.75 -3.77
C TRP A 614 -5.25 -7.07 -3.00
N ASP A 615 -4.14 -7.81 -2.87
CA ASP A 615 -4.11 -9.11 -2.20
C ASP A 615 -4.30 -8.97 -0.67
N GLU A 616 -3.98 -7.80 -0.12
CA GLU A 616 -4.14 -7.49 1.31
C GLU A 616 -5.61 -7.47 1.75
N LEU A 617 -6.55 -7.24 0.82
CA LEU A 617 -8.00 -7.22 1.09
C LEU A 617 -8.64 -8.61 1.17
N ARG A 618 -7.85 -9.69 1.21
CA ARG A 618 -8.35 -11.08 1.11
C ARG A 618 -9.40 -11.46 2.16
N HIS A 619 -9.28 -11.01 3.41
CA HIS A 619 -10.20 -11.44 4.47
C HIS A 619 -11.58 -10.83 4.29
N ILE A 620 -11.67 -9.50 4.08
CA ILE A 620 -12.96 -8.84 3.83
C ILE A 620 -13.58 -9.33 2.51
N ARG A 621 -12.78 -9.54 1.47
CA ARG A 621 -13.26 -10.07 0.17
C ARG A 621 -13.89 -11.46 0.32
N GLN A 622 -13.23 -12.37 1.03
CA GLN A 622 -13.76 -13.72 1.25
C GLN A 622 -15.00 -13.69 2.16
N ALA A 623 -15.00 -12.88 3.21
CA ALA A 623 -16.17 -12.72 4.09
C ALA A 623 -17.39 -12.22 3.32
N VAL A 624 -17.21 -11.19 2.49
CA VAL A 624 -18.28 -10.64 1.65
C VAL A 624 -18.73 -11.64 0.58
N THR A 625 -17.80 -12.40 -0.01
CA THR A 625 -18.14 -13.49 -0.95
C THR A 625 -19.04 -14.53 -0.28
N LEU A 626 -18.76 -14.91 0.97
CA LEU A 626 -19.60 -15.83 1.74
C LEU A 626 -20.99 -15.24 2.05
N LEU A 627 -21.07 -13.94 2.36
CA LEU A 627 -22.34 -13.25 2.62
C LEU A 627 -23.25 -13.21 1.38
N ILE A 628 -22.69 -13.02 0.20
CA ILE A 628 -23.43 -12.90 -1.08
C ILE A 628 -23.70 -14.26 -1.74
N LEU A 629 -23.12 -15.34 -1.24
CA LEU A 629 -23.31 -16.67 -1.82
C LEU A 629 -24.78 -17.12 -1.74
N GLU A 630 -25.46 -17.23 -2.88
CA GLU A 630 -26.90 -17.54 -2.98
C GLU A 630 -27.23 -18.97 -2.50
N GLU A 631 -26.39 -19.96 -2.83
CA GLU A 631 -26.60 -21.37 -2.50
C GLU A 631 -25.82 -21.85 -1.26
N LYS A 632 -25.57 -20.96 -0.29
CA LYS A 632 -24.74 -21.31 0.90
C LYS A 632 -25.31 -22.44 1.75
N HIS A 633 -26.60 -22.74 1.64
CA HIS A 633 -27.28 -23.85 2.29
C HIS A 633 -26.97 -25.23 1.68
N ASN A 634 -26.45 -25.28 0.46
CA ASN A 634 -26.08 -26.53 -0.23
C ASN A 634 -24.58 -26.79 -0.21
N LYS A 635 -23.79 -25.96 0.49
CA LYS A 635 -22.34 -26.09 0.53
C LYS A 635 -21.88 -26.84 1.76
N SER A 636 -20.97 -27.78 1.55
CA SER A 636 -20.28 -28.49 2.61
C SER A 636 -19.25 -27.58 3.31
N LEU A 637 -18.86 -27.94 4.53
CA LEU A 637 -17.80 -27.25 5.25
C LEU A 637 -16.48 -27.20 4.45
N LYS A 638 -16.18 -28.27 3.70
CA LYS A 638 -14.95 -28.36 2.90
C LYS A 638 -14.97 -27.38 1.73
N GLU A 639 -16.07 -27.31 0.99
CA GLU A 639 -16.22 -26.34 -0.10
C GLU A 639 -16.12 -24.90 0.43
N ILE A 640 -16.77 -24.60 1.57
CA ILE A 640 -16.71 -23.26 2.19
C ILE A 640 -15.26 -22.88 2.54
N THR A 641 -14.50 -23.78 3.18
CA THR A 641 -13.13 -23.49 3.62
C THR A 641 -12.13 -23.51 2.47
N ASP A 642 -12.17 -24.50 1.59
CA ASP A 642 -11.13 -24.72 0.58
C ASP A 642 -11.37 -23.88 -0.69
N ASP A 643 -12.62 -23.75 -1.13
CA ASP A 643 -12.93 -23.13 -2.43
C ASP A 643 -13.30 -21.63 -2.30
N PHE A 644 -14.00 -21.24 -1.23
CA PHE A 644 -14.52 -19.88 -1.08
C PHE A 644 -13.73 -19.01 -0.09
N CYS A 645 -13.30 -19.58 1.05
CA CYS A 645 -12.75 -18.80 2.16
C CYS A 645 -11.44 -19.37 2.75
N PRO A 646 -10.39 -19.63 1.95
CA PRO A 646 -9.15 -20.24 2.43
C PRO A 646 -8.31 -19.34 3.36
N ALA A 647 -8.56 -18.03 3.39
CA ALA A 647 -7.86 -17.10 4.28
C ALA A 647 -8.57 -16.89 5.62
N LEU A 648 -9.82 -17.37 5.79
CA LEU A 648 -10.58 -17.20 7.02
C LEU A 648 -10.34 -18.36 7.98
N SER A 649 -10.09 -18.04 9.25
CA SER A 649 -9.97 -19.05 10.30
C SER A 649 -11.32 -19.73 10.58
N MET A 650 -11.29 -20.93 11.16
CA MET A 650 -12.51 -21.64 11.55
C MET A 650 -13.38 -20.81 12.51
N GLN A 651 -12.75 -20.02 13.38
CA GLN A 651 -13.45 -19.13 14.31
C GLN A 651 -14.14 -17.97 13.61
N GLN A 652 -13.46 -17.37 12.63
CA GLN A 652 -14.02 -16.27 11.81
C GLN A 652 -15.20 -16.78 10.97
N LEU A 653 -15.05 -17.94 10.33
CA LEU A 653 -16.13 -18.58 9.57
C LEU A 653 -17.35 -18.86 10.46
N TYR A 654 -17.13 -19.48 11.61
CA TYR A 654 -18.20 -19.73 12.59
C TYR A 654 -18.91 -18.44 13.01
N ARG A 655 -18.14 -17.38 13.27
CA ARG A 655 -18.68 -16.07 13.68
C ARG A 655 -19.52 -15.43 12.58
N ILE A 656 -19.03 -15.37 11.34
CA ILE A 656 -19.80 -14.85 10.19
C ILE A 656 -21.08 -15.66 9.99
N SER A 657 -20.97 -16.99 10.02
CA SER A 657 -22.08 -17.91 9.79
C SER A 657 -23.20 -17.75 10.82
N THR A 658 -22.84 -17.54 12.08
CA THR A 658 -23.80 -17.39 13.19
C THR A 658 -24.40 -15.99 13.29
N MET A 659 -23.70 -14.96 12.80
CA MET A 659 -24.21 -13.59 12.76
C MET A 659 -25.07 -13.30 11.54
N TYR A 660 -24.94 -14.09 10.47
CA TYR A 660 -25.67 -13.89 9.22
C TYR A 660 -27.19 -13.76 9.45
N CYS A 661 -27.76 -12.68 8.92
CA CYS A 661 -29.19 -12.44 8.88
C CYS A 661 -29.59 -12.08 7.46
N ASP A 662 -30.48 -12.85 6.86
CA ASP A 662 -30.98 -12.56 5.53
C ASP A 662 -32.07 -11.47 5.57
N ASP A 663 -31.97 -10.51 4.66
CA ASP A 663 -32.77 -9.28 4.66
C ASP A 663 -33.48 -8.96 3.33
N LYS A 664 -33.21 -9.72 2.24
CA LYS A 664 -33.80 -9.43 0.92
C LYS A 664 -34.49 -10.61 0.24
N PHE A 665 -33.99 -11.85 0.37
CA PHE A 665 -34.35 -12.93 -0.57
C PHE A 665 -34.87 -14.23 0.06
N GLY A 666 -35.03 -14.30 1.38
CA GLY A 666 -35.26 -15.57 2.07
C GLY A 666 -34.09 -16.56 1.91
N THR A 667 -32.88 -16.08 1.61
CA THR A 667 -31.70 -16.94 1.42
C THR A 667 -31.39 -17.66 2.71
N LEU A 668 -31.48 -18.99 2.66
CA LEU A 668 -31.13 -19.84 3.79
C LEU A 668 -29.66 -19.61 4.15
N GLY A 669 -29.40 -19.44 5.45
CA GLY A 669 -28.05 -19.35 5.99
C GLY A 669 -27.29 -20.66 5.82
N ILE A 670 -26.07 -20.70 6.35
CA ILE A 670 -25.26 -21.93 6.36
C ILE A 670 -26.00 -22.99 7.21
N PRO A 671 -26.05 -24.27 6.76
CA PRO A 671 -26.79 -25.31 7.45
C PRO A 671 -26.33 -25.53 8.89
N SER A 672 -27.26 -25.88 9.78
CA SER A 672 -26.97 -26.00 11.21
C SER A 672 -25.96 -27.12 11.52
N ASP A 673 -25.98 -28.20 10.76
CA ASP A 673 -25.01 -29.30 10.78
C ASP A 673 -23.60 -28.86 10.36
N VAL A 674 -23.49 -27.98 9.36
CA VAL A 674 -22.21 -27.38 8.94
C VAL A 674 -21.67 -26.45 10.03
N VAL A 675 -22.52 -25.60 10.63
CA VAL A 675 -22.14 -24.73 11.76
C VAL A 675 -21.74 -25.55 13.00
N ALA A 676 -22.45 -26.66 13.27
CA ALA A 676 -22.09 -27.58 14.35
C ALA A 676 -20.73 -28.26 14.07
N SER A 677 -20.45 -28.60 12.81
CA SER A 677 -19.15 -29.15 12.39
C SER A 677 -18.01 -28.13 12.55
N MET A 678 -18.26 -26.84 12.26
CA MET A 678 -17.30 -25.76 12.55
C MET A 678 -16.99 -25.69 14.04
N ARG A 679 -18.02 -25.71 14.89
CA ARG A 679 -17.86 -25.71 16.36
C ARG A 679 -17.09 -26.94 16.86
N ALA A 680 -17.39 -28.12 16.32
CA ALA A 680 -16.71 -29.36 16.68
C ALA A 680 -15.21 -29.31 16.33
N LYS A 681 -14.84 -28.79 15.14
CA LYS A 681 -13.43 -28.59 14.76
C LYS A 681 -12.70 -27.57 15.63
N MET A 682 -13.40 -26.53 16.10
CA MET A 682 -12.83 -25.54 17.04
C MET A 682 -12.55 -26.13 18.43
N ILE A 683 -13.36 -27.09 18.89
CA ILE A 683 -13.20 -27.73 20.21
C ILE A 683 -12.25 -28.94 20.14
N GLY A 684 -12.22 -29.67 19.01
CA GLY A 684 -11.41 -30.87 18.82
C GLY A 684 -9.93 -30.63 18.53
N GLY A 685 -9.52 -29.39 18.22
CA GLY A 685 -8.11 -29.01 18.00
C GLY A 685 -7.35 -28.64 19.28
N SER A 686 -8.01 -28.68 20.44
CA SER A 686 -7.60 -27.98 21.68
C SER A 686 -6.86 -28.86 22.71
N SER A 687 -6.17 -29.92 22.30
CA SER A 687 -5.49 -30.84 23.23
C SER A 687 -4.07 -30.39 23.65
N SER A 688 -3.76 -29.09 23.63
CA SER A 688 -2.50 -28.56 24.19
C SER A 688 -2.70 -27.24 24.95
N PRO A 689 -2.23 -27.11 26.22
CA PRO A 689 -2.62 -25.99 27.10
C PRO A 689 -1.87 -24.67 26.86
N SER A 690 -0.90 -24.62 25.94
CA SER A 690 -0.03 -23.46 25.74
C SER A 690 -0.52 -22.47 24.67
N VAL A 691 -1.70 -22.68 24.08
CA VAL A 691 -2.25 -21.90 22.95
C VAL A 691 -3.50 -21.10 23.35
N GLN A 692 -3.81 -21.01 24.65
CA GLN A 692 -5.05 -20.38 25.12
C GLN A 692 -5.17 -18.89 24.78
N ASP A 693 -4.05 -18.19 24.54
CA ASP A 693 -4.04 -16.77 24.19
C ASP A 693 -4.30 -16.51 22.69
N ASP A 694 -3.88 -17.41 21.78
CA ASP A 694 -4.16 -17.31 20.33
C ASP A 694 -5.60 -17.73 19.98
N ILE A 695 -6.27 -18.46 20.88
CA ILE A 695 -7.64 -18.97 20.70
C ILE A 695 -8.70 -17.86 20.80
N ASN A 696 -8.36 -16.67 21.28
CA ASN A 696 -9.34 -15.60 21.53
C ASN A 696 -9.39 -14.49 20.46
N SER A 697 -8.42 -14.38 19.55
CA SER A 697 -8.43 -13.29 18.56
C SER A 697 -9.04 -13.75 17.23
N PHE A 698 -10.37 -13.68 17.13
CA PHE A 698 -11.05 -13.79 15.83
C PHE A 698 -10.89 -12.50 14.99
N LEU A 699 -10.40 -11.42 15.60
CA LEU A 699 -10.13 -10.14 14.96
C LEU A 699 -8.75 -10.14 14.31
N LEU A 700 -8.57 -9.27 13.32
CA LEU A 700 -7.27 -9.03 12.71
C LEU A 700 -6.57 -7.87 13.44
N ASP A 701 -5.26 -7.99 13.59
CA ASP A 701 -4.40 -6.93 14.13
C ASP A 701 -3.84 -6.05 13.01
N ASP A 702 -3.69 -4.76 13.29
CA ASP A 702 -3.02 -3.82 12.38
C ASP A 702 -1.50 -3.85 12.60
N ASP A 703 -0.72 -4.12 11.55
CA ASP A 703 0.73 -4.13 11.63
C ASP A 703 1.30 -2.69 11.49
N PHE A 704 1.99 -2.24 12.53
CA PHE A 704 2.66 -0.93 12.57
C PHE A 704 4.13 -0.98 12.14
N SER A 705 4.67 -2.16 11.82
CA SER A 705 6.06 -2.33 11.41
C SER A 705 6.42 -1.51 10.15
N ILE A 706 7.69 -1.15 9.99
CA ILE A 706 8.18 -0.53 8.75
C ILE A 706 8.38 -1.64 7.71
N PRO A 707 7.77 -1.55 6.51
CA PRO A 707 7.71 -2.68 5.57
C PRO A 707 8.91 -2.75 4.61
N PHE A 708 10.00 -2.07 4.95
CA PHE A 708 11.23 -2.01 4.16
C PHE A 708 12.45 -1.91 5.09
N SER A 709 13.57 -2.43 4.60
CA SER A 709 14.87 -2.35 5.25
C SER A 709 15.80 -1.38 4.52
N VAL A 710 16.91 -1.03 5.18
CA VAL A 710 18.02 -0.29 4.58
C VAL A 710 18.57 -0.99 3.33
N ASP A 711 18.53 -2.33 3.29
CA ASP A 711 18.98 -3.13 2.15
C ASP A 711 18.00 -3.08 0.98
N ASP A 712 16.69 -2.93 1.22
CA ASP A 712 15.70 -2.74 0.16
C ASP A 712 15.91 -1.40 -0.56
N ILE A 713 16.24 -0.36 0.22
CA ILE A 713 16.64 0.94 -0.32
C ILE A 713 17.90 0.77 -1.19
N ALA A 714 18.90 0.02 -0.72
CA ALA A 714 20.13 -0.23 -1.50
C ALA A 714 19.88 -0.96 -2.84
N ARG A 715 18.80 -1.71 -3.00
CA ARG A 715 18.48 -2.34 -4.29
C ARG A 715 18.07 -1.34 -5.38
N LEU A 716 17.70 -0.12 -5.01
CA LEU A 716 17.36 0.99 -5.94
C LEU A 716 18.62 1.66 -6.54
N MET A 717 19.82 1.26 -6.11
CA MET A 717 21.11 1.84 -6.51
C MET A 717 21.45 1.70 -8.00
N VAL A 718 20.59 1.15 -8.85
CA VAL A 718 20.84 1.02 -10.30
C VAL A 718 20.58 2.32 -11.07
N HIS A 719 19.76 3.25 -10.54
CA HIS A 719 19.17 4.34 -11.34
C HIS A 719 19.65 5.78 -11.07
N VAL A 720 20.72 6.02 -10.30
CA VAL A 720 21.13 7.40 -9.97
C VAL A 720 22.50 7.74 -10.55
N ASP A 721 22.51 8.65 -11.52
CA ASP A 721 23.73 9.27 -12.05
C ASP A 721 23.97 10.63 -11.38
N ILE A 722 25.15 10.78 -10.76
CA ILE A 722 25.56 11.92 -9.93
C ILE A 722 26.11 13.07 -10.81
N ALA A 723 26.49 12.77 -12.06
CA ALA A 723 27.19 13.71 -12.94
C ALA A 723 26.30 14.80 -13.56
N ASP A 724 25.00 14.56 -13.77
CA ASP A 724 24.10 15.47 -14.50
C ASP A 724 23.09 16.17 -13.56
N MET A 725 23.55 17.08 -12.71
CA MET A 725 22.67 17.93 -11.89
C MET A 725 23.13 19.39 -11.94
N ASP A 726 22.37 20.20 -12.69
CA ASP A 726 22.45 21.66 -12.67
C ASP A 726 21.78 22.20 -11.39
N LEU A 727 22.55 22.94 -10.58
CA LEU A 727 22.05 23.61 -9.38
C LEU A 727 21.13 24.78 -9.76
N PRO A 728 20.02 25.02 -9.03
CA PRO A 728 19.07 26.08 -9.34
C PRO A 728 19.69 27.49 -9.28
N PRO A 729 19.12 28.48 -10.01
CA PRO A 729 19.67 29.84 -10.13
C PRO A 729 19.85 30.58 -8.81
N LEU A 730 19.02 30.33 -7.79
CA LEU A 730 19.14 30.91 -6.45
C LEU A 730 20.52 30.64 -5.80
N ILE A 731 21.18 29.54 -6.17
CA ILE A 731 22.52 29.17 -5.68
C ILE A 731 23.63 29.71 -6.62
N GLN A 732 23.27 30.14 -7.83
CA GLN A 732 24.18 30.68 -8.85
C GLN A 732 24.28 32.22 -8.84
N GLU A 733 23.20 32.94 -8.48
CA GLU A 733 23.14 34.42 -8.56
C GLU A 733 23.80 35.18 -7.41
N LYS A 734 24.14 34.52 -6.30
CA LYS A 734 25.01 35.14 -5.28
C LYS A 734 26.46 35.01 -5.74
N ASN A 735 26.97 36.10 -6.34
CA ASN A 735 28.35 36.31 -6.79
C ASN A 735 29.38 35.43 -6.05
N GLY A 736 29.95 34.45 -6.78
CA GLY A 736 30.94 33.52 -6.26
C GLY A 736 30.33 32.39 -5.43
N SER A 737 29.55 31.49 -6.06
CA SER A 737 29.00 30.33 -5.36
C SER A 737 30.11 29.49 -4.71
N PRO A 738 30.15 29.35 -3.37
CA PRO A 738 31.14 28.52 -2.67
C PRO A 738 31.00 27.02 -2.92
N PHE A 739 29.99 26.61 -3.71
CA PHE A 739 29.65 25.22 -3.98
C PHE A 739 30.05 24.75 -5.40
N LYS A 740 30.84 25.55 -6.14
CA LYS A 740 31.48 25.13 -7.41
C LYS A 740 32.81 24.45 -7.13
N ALA A 741 32.79 23.15 -6.84
CA ALA A 741 33.94 22.26 -6.90
C ALA A 741 33.51 20.86 -7.38
#